data_AF-F4PVP3-F1
#
_entry.id   AF-F4PVP3-F1
#
_cell.length_a   1.000
_cell.length_b   1.000
_cell.length_c   1.000
_cell.angle_alpha   90.00
_cell.angle_beta   90.00
_cell.angle_gamma   90.00
#
_symmetry.space_group_name_H-M   'P 1'
#
loop_
_entity.id
_entity.type
_entity.pdbx_description
1 polymer ?
#
loop_
_entity_poly.entity_id
_entity_poly.type
_entity_poly.pdbx_seq_one_letter_code
_entity_poly.pdbx_strand_id
1 'polypeptide(L)'
;MNFFKVLLFGTLVAIGLVSTLVFASADCASMKCGLIGDACDLSDLHFCSNSYCKFGSNWSGTCTAFIPENGACLEDEQYLGSCYPGLSCYDSKCVQSDYAQYGESCTQDYQCSYGLTCSNSQCSFGNSQMPLSCEEAQEGCPYGTFCNRTDYNNDVCTPQLDIGDDCTMYNTGVAISWGACRDGSLCNQVGNDSTSYVCTALYSLGLGQTCTLFNERDENPTQSTCDASQGLYCPKDGGVCTPLPAPSNAPCSLFKQSECNFNEVCTCLSKGDVNGTCSVVTTINSECADATTSYFNSSVPPSIATSPILVTGITIFPFVYYQIPFTILLVLVIRARVIPTHHHQSSRGFKFKSSISLSSSSFWSYQVIYCYFYCTLINNSVQGDTCPSINAQCIQVGERCELNSTQICSSSFCAPSSNSSLIGTCTTFIQENGRCGTSDLICNPGLSCNGGNCVQTDYLQTGERCTQAYQCSKGLSCGGACSLIGECSINERVCAFGKFCNTTGRINICSPQLMVGDDCTLFSWSATKGNDPCPYGSICNQYSSTDYRCTALYSQGVGQKCTANPNDPAQSTCSVSQGLYCNNGGAGSGICASIPSPSNASCATDNDCNIDETCDCSNGPHGKCVVVSYINTQCATATLSYYKCLTNNHCAPVPNYLNLNSCAAKNCGDKWCRTQNSCYNQEIKPPGSECWADTDIFNSLVCPTDQSSSSSSSMNDTSSGSNSNSTEPSLSSSLSSPTILVLFLLIVSLVSFLY
;
A
#
# COMPACT_ATOMS: atom_id res chain seq x y z
N MET A 1 28.93 -36.49 -30.25
CA MET A 1 28.31 -35.97 -29.00
C MET A 1 28.42 -34.46 -28.88
N ASN A 2 29.58 -33.83 -29.15
CA ASN A 2 29.72 -32.37 -29.01
C ASN A 2 28.86 -31.56 -30.00
N PHE A 3 28.68 -32.03 -31.24
CA PHE A 3 27.81 -31.37 -32.21
C PHE A 3 26.34 -31.29 -31.77
N PHE A 4 25.85 -32.32 -31.06
CA PHE A 4 24.47 -32.37 -30.56
C PHE A 4 24.24 -31.39 -29.40
N LYS A 5 25.26 -31.18 -28.55
CA LYS A 5 25.20 -30.18 -27.48
C LYS A 5 25.18 -28.76 -28.03
N VAL A 6 25.95 -28.48 -29.07
CA VAL A 6 25.97 -27.15 -29.72
C VAL A 6 24.63 -26.85 -30.40
N LEU A 7 24.03 -27.85 -31.07
CA LEU A 7 22.73 -27.68 -31.75
C LEU A 7 21.58 -27.48 -30.76
N LEU A 8 21.60 -28.19 -29.62
CA LEU A 8 20.60 -28.04 -28.55
C LEU A 8 20.71 -26.69 -27.86
N PHE A 9 21.94 -26.20 -27.64
CA PHE A 9 22.16 -24.89 -27.02
C PHE A 9 21.75 -23.74 -27.95
N GLY A 10 22.07 -23.85 -29.25
CA GLY A 10 21.67 -22.86 -30.25
C GLY A 10 20.14 -22.75 -30.42
N THR A 11 19.43 -23.87 -30.34
CA THR A 11 17.96 -23.88 -30.41
C THR A 11 17.31 -23.29 -29.15
N LEU A 12 17.83 -23.58 -27.95
CA LEU A 12 17.32 -22.99 -26.71
C LEU A 12 17.52 -21.47 -26.65
N VAL A 13 18.66 -20.96 -27.14
CA VAL A 13 18.93 -19.51 -27.20
C VAL A 13 18.02 -18.81 -28.22
N ALA A 14 17.78 -19.45 -29.38
CA ALA A 14 16.85 -18.91 -30.38
C ALA A 14 15.41 -18.86 -29.86
N ILE A 15 14.97 -19.86 -29.11
CA ILE A 15 13.64 -19.89 -28.47
C ILE A 15 13.53 -18.78 -27.41
N GLY A 16 14.57 -18.54 -26.62
CA GLY A 16 14.60 -17.43 -25.66
C GLY A 16 14.48 -16.05 -26.32
N LEU A 17 15.14 -15.84 -27.47
CA LEU A 17 15.12 -14.56 -28.21
C LEU A 17 13.79 -14.28 -28.92
N VAL A 18 13.14 -15.30 -29.49
CA VAL A 18 11.82 -15.10 -30.12
C VAL A 18 10.75 -14.82 -29.06
N SER A 19 10.88 -15.42 -27.88
CA SER A 19 9.96 -15.17 -26.76
C SER A 19 10.03 -13.72 -26.29
N THR A 20 11.23 -13.13 -26.17
CA THR A 20 11.37 -11.73 -25.70
C THR A 20 10.97 -10.68 -26.74
N LEU A 21 11.07 -10.97 -28.04
CA LEU A 21 10.63 -10.06 -29.11
C LEU A 21 9.10 -9.95 -29.25
N VAL A 22 8.35 -10.99 -28.85
CA VAL A 22 6.88 -10.98 -28.94
C VAL A 22 6.24 -10.17 -27.80
N PHE A 23 6.91 -10.02 -26.65
CA PHE A 23 6.38 -9.25 -25.51
C PHE A 23 6.67 -7.73 -25.57
N ALA A 24 7.40 -7.22 -26.57
CA ALA A 24 7.75 -5.80 -26.67
C ALA A 24 6.85 -4.96 -27.60
N SER A 25 5.73 -5.52 -28.11
CA SER A 25 4.86 -4.82 -29.08
C SER A 25 3.37 -4.77 -28.73
N ALA A 26 3.00 -5.00 -27.47
CA ALA A 26 1.59 -5.11 -27.07
C ALA A 26 0.91 -3.77 -26.66
N ASP A 27 1.63 -2.66 -26.55
CA ASP A 27 1.05 -1.39 -26.10
C ASP A 27 0.77 -0.44 -27.27
N CYS A 28 -0.29 -0.69 -28.06
CA CYS A 28 -1.04 0.31 -28.85
C CYS A 28 -2.08 -0.36 -29.80
N ALA A 29 -2.93 -1.26 -29.30
CA ALA A 29 -3.85 -1.99 -30.19
C ALA A 29 -5.24 -1.35 -30.41
N SER A 30 -5.67 -0.32 -29.66
CA SER A 30 -7.07 0.13 -29.74
C SER A 30 -7.37 1.63 -29.74
N MET A 31 -6.39 2.51 -29.53
CA MET A 31 -6.52 3.94 -29.89
C MET A 31 -5.66 4.23 -31.11
N LYS A 32 -6.23 4.88 -32.11
CA LYS A 32 -5.41 5.55 -33.13
C LYS A 32 -4.71 6.71 -32.42
N CYS A 33 -3.60 6.41 -31.76
CA CYS A 33 -2.62 7.41 -31.38
C CYS A 33 -2.28 8.20 -32.63
N GLY A 34 -2.55 9.50 -32.60
CA GLY A 34 -2.08 10.38 -33.66
C GLY A 34 -0.56 10.29 -33.67
N LEU A 35 0.01 9.81 -34.76
CA LEU A 35 1.44 9.91 -35.01
C LEU A 35 1.78 11.37 -35.33
N ILE A 36 3.05 11.73 -35.22
CA ILE A 36 3.52 13.05 -35.64
C ILE A 36 3.09 13.29 -37.10
N GLY A 37 2.36 14.38 -37.32
CA GLY A 37 1.77 14.75 -38.61
C GLY A 37 0.26 14.46 -38.74
N ASP A 38 -0.34 13.72 -37.81
CA ASP A 38 -1.79 13.49 -37.81
C ASP A 38 -2.56 14.74 -37.36
N ALA A 39 -3.78 14.92 -37.89
CA ALA A 39 -4.66 16.02 -37.49
C ALA A 39 -5.21 15.77 -36.08
N CYS A 40 -5.29 16.83 -35.28
CA CYS A 40 -5.88 16.83 -33.94
C CYS A 40 -6.82 18.04 -33.79
N ASP A 41 -7.89 17.91 -33.00
CA ASP A 41 -8.90 18.96 -32.79
C ASP A 41 -9.21 19.02 -31.29
N LEU A 42 -9.66 20.16 -30.76
CA LEU A 42 -10.10 20.29 -29.37
C LEU A 42 -11.38 19.50 -29.09
N SER A 43 -12.18 19.19 -30.11
CA SER A 43 -13.48 18.53 -29.98
C SER A 43 -13.42 17.00 -29.95
N ASP A 44 -12.37 16.40 -30.51
CA ASP A 44 -12.05 14.97 -30.45
C ASP A 44 -10.71 14.81 -29.73
N LEU A 45 -10.70 14.23 -28.53
CA LEU A 45 -9.50 13.93 -27.72
C LEU A 45 -8.60 12.86 -28.40
N HIS A 46 -8.18 13.10 -29.62
CA HIS A 46 -7.08 12.38 -30.25
C HIS A 46 -5.78 12.82 -29.59
N PHE A 47 -5.32 12.01 -28.65
CA PHE A 47 -4.01 12.19 -28.04
C PHE A 47 -2.93 11.89 -29.08
N CYS A 48 -2.10 12.90 -29.33
CA CYS A 48 -0.84 12.78 -30.03
C CYS A 48 0.10 11.93 -29.16
N SER A 49 0.48 10.73 -29.60
CA SER A 49 1.34 9.86 -28.79
C SER A 49 2.78 10.38 -28.83
N ASN A 50 3.38 10.63 -27.66
CA ASN A 50 4.70 11.23 -27.52
C ASN A 50 4.89 12.55 -28.32
N SER A 51 3.79 13.29 -28.50
CA SER A 51 3.72 14.56 -29.22
C SER A 51 2.65 15.46 -28.59
N TYR A 52 2.59 16.73 -28.98
CA TYR A 52 1.54 17.68 -28.56
C TYR A 52 0.72 18.13 -29.77
N CYS A 53 -0.51 18.59 -29.53
CA CYS A 53 -1.36 19.12 -30.60
C CYS A 53 -1.03 20.61 -30.85
N LYS A 54 -0.37 20.91 -31.98
CA LYS A 54 -0.06 22.28 -32.38
C LYS A 54 -1.23 22.87 -33.16
N PHE A 55 -1.95 23.82 -32.57
CA PHE A 55 -3.11 24.46 -33.20
C PHE A 55 -2.72 25.56 -34.17
N GLY A 56 -3.32 25.55 -35.36
CA GLY A 56 -3.31 26.70 -36.25
C GLY A 56 -4.38 27.74 -35.89
N SER A 57 -4.49 28.80 -36.69
CA SER A 57 -5.47 29.88 -36.47
C SER A 57 -6.95 29.46 -36.52
N ASN A 58 -7.24 28.25 -37.00
CA ASN A 58 -8.60 27.76 -37.25
C ASN A 58 -9.05 26.68 -36.25
N TRP A 59 -8.41 26.58 -35.08
CA TRP A 59 -8.71 25.57 -34.03
C TRP A 59 -8.53 24.10 -34.43
N SER A 60 -8.19 23.81 -35.69
CA SER A 60 -7.62 22.54 -36.14
C SER A 60 -6.11 22.53 -35.88
N GLY A 61 -5.61 21.47 -35.24
CA GLY A 61 -4.20 21.27 -34.95
C GLY A 61 -3.57 20.08 -35.68
N THR A 62 -2.27 19.95 -35.53
CA THR A 62 -1.49 18.81 -36.03
C THR A 62 -0.58 18.29 -34.93
N CYS A 63 -0.52 16.96 -34.75
CA CYS A 63 0.35 16.31 -33.80
C CYS A 63 1.82 16.60 -34.14
N THR A 64 2.50 17.31 -33.26
CA THR A 64 3.89 17.77 -33.44
C THR A 64 4.76 17.19 -32.34
N ALA A 65 5.94 16.69 -32.68
CA ALA A 65 6.88 16.13 -31.71
C ALA A 65 7.15 17.13 -30.57
N PHE A 66 7.22 16.65 -29.33
CA PHE A 66 7.70 17.47 -28.22
C PHE A 66 9.09 18.01 -28.52
N ILE A 67 9.33 19.25 -28.10
CA ILE A 67 10.63 19.89 -28.20
C ILE A 67 11.47 19.38 -27.00
N PRO A 68 12.62 18.73 -27.24
CA PRO A 68 13.47 18.24 -26.17
C PRO A 68 14.12 19.42 -25.42
N GLU A 69 14.79 19.11 -24.31
CA GLU A 69 15.57 20.09 -23.55
C GLU A 69 16.54 20.88 -24.46
N ASN A 70 16.61 22.19 -24.24
CA ASN A 70 17.32 23.19 -25.05
C ASN A 70 16.81 23.38 -26.49
N GLY A 71 15.78 22.66 -26.91
CA GLY A 71 15.15 22.88 -28.21
C GLY A 71 14.40 24.22 -28.26
N ALA A 72 14.36 24.82 -29.44
CA ALA A 72 13.71 26.13 -29.64
C ALA A 72 12.18 26.01 -29.54
N CYS A 73 11.57 26.84 -28.70
CA CYS A 73 10.13 26.97 -28.53
C CYS A 73 9.70 28.43 -28.74
N LEU A 74 8.42 28.67 -29.02
CA LEU A 74 7.87 30.03 -29.16
C LEU A 74 7.22 30.42 -27.83
N GLU A 75 7.52 31.61 -27.32
CA GLU A 75 6.98 32.07 -26.01
C GLU A 75 5.45 32.12 -25.98
N ASP A 76 4.81 32.43 -27.11
CA ASP A 76 3.35 32.43 -27.26
C ASP A 76 2.72 31.01 -27.18
N GLU A 77 3.52 29.94 -27.24
CA GLU A 77 3.09 28.55 -27.13
C GLU A 77 3.22 27.98 -25.70
N GLN A 78 3.63 28.79 -24.70
CA GLN A 78 3.81 28.35 -23.30
C GLN A 78 2.60 27.61 -22.71
N TYR A 79 1.38 27.98 -23.11
CA TYR A 79 0.15 27.37 -22.59
C TYR A 79 -0.22 26.03 -23.25
N LEU A 80 0.47 25.62 -24.32
CA LEU A 80 0.09 24.45 -25.14
C LEU A 80 1.04 23.24 -25.02
N GLY A 81 2.01 23.28 -24.10
CA GLY A 81 2.84 22.11 -23.77
C GLY A 81 3.75 21.66 -24.91
N SER A 82 4.35 22.59 -25.65
CA SER A 82 5.23 22.26 -26.79
C SER A 82 6.53 21.57 -26.37
N CYS A 83 6.96 21.75 -25.12
CA CYS A 83 8.15 21.15 -24.54
C CYS A 83 7.86 19.75 -23.99
N TYR A 84 8.91 18.92 -23.89
CA TYR A 84 8.80 17.60 -23.26
C TYR A 84 8.20 17.73 -21.83
N PRO A 85 7.32 16.82 -21.39
CA PRO A 85 6.73 16.89 -20.05
C PRO A 85 7.78 17.05 -18.95
N GLY A 86 7.62 18.09 -18.11
CA GLY A 86 8.59 18.48 -17.08
C GLY A 86 9.57 19.60 -17.51
N LEU A 87 9.44 20.10 -18.73
CA LEU A 87 10.15 21.28 -19.23
C LEU A 87 9.17 22.42 -19.52
N SER A 88 9.62 23.65 -19.32
CA SER A 88 8.89 24.89 -19.60
C SER A 88 9.61 25.66 -20.71
N CYS A 89 8.88 26.41 -21.53
CA CYS A 89 9.48 27.27 -22.55
C CYS A 89 9.95 28.58 -21.90
N TYR A 90 11.26 28.83 -21.82
CA TYR A 90 11.85 30.06 -21.28
C TYR A 90 12.90 30.61 -22.25
N ASP A 91 12.85 31.90 -22.57
CA ASP A 91 13.74 32.56 -23.56
C ASP A 91 13.81 31.76 -24.88
N SER A 92 12.63 31.39 -25.39
CA SER A 92 12.48 30.57 -26.60
C SER A 92 13.20 29.20 -26.56
N LYS A 93 13.48 28.64 -25.38
CA LYS A 93 14.03 27.29 -25.22
C LYS A 93 13.27 26.46 -24.19
N CYS A 94 13.14 25.16 -24.45
CA CYS A 94 12.58 24.23 -23.47
C CYS A 94 13.62 23.90 -22.40
N VAL A 95 13.36 24.29 -21.15
CA VAL A 95 14.28 24.11 -20.01
C VAL A 95 13.54 23.61 -18.79
N GLN A 96 14.24 22.97 -17.86
CA GLN A 96 13.67 22.63 -16.56
C GLN A 96 13.57 23.90 -15.70
N SER A 97 12.36 24.29 -15.27
CA SER A 97 12.13 25.46 -14.43
C SER A 97 11.66 25.09 -13.02
N ASP A 98 11.73 26.05 -12.09
CA ASP A 98 11.10 26.03 -10.77
C ASP A 98 11.48 24.86 -9.84
N TYR A 99 12.71 24.35 -9.97
CA TYR A 99 13.16 23.16 -9.21
C TYR A 99 14.13 23.47 -8.06
N ALA A 100 14.80 24.63 -8.07
CA ALA A 100 15.78 25.03 -7.07
C ALA A 100 15.16 25.97 -6.02
N GLN A 101 15.31 25.64 -4.74
CA GLN A 101 14.78 26.40 -3.60
C GLN A 101 15.76 27.46 -3.09
N TYR A 102 15.33 28.31 -2.15
CA TYR A 102 16.19 29.35 -1.56
C TYR A 102 17.52 28.76 -1.04
N GLY A 103 18.65 29.36 -1.44
CA GLY A 103 20.01 28.93 -1.11
C GLY A 103 20.57 27.80 -1.98
N GLU A 104 19.75 27.10 -2.76
CA GLU A 104 20.21 26.04 -3.66
C GLU A 104 20.92 26.62 -4.88
N SER A 105 21.85 25.84 -5.44
CA SER A 105 22.63 26.26 -6.59
C SER A 105 21.78 26.43 -7.84
N CYS A 106 22.01 27.51 -8.56
CA CYS A 106 21.37 27.82 -9.81
C CYS A 106 22.37 28.44 -10.79
N THR A 107 21.98 28.50 -12.04
CA THR A 107 22.73 29.15 -13.12
C THR A 107 21.89 30.22 -13.84
N GLN A 108 20.56 30.15 -13.71
CA GLN A 108 19.59 31.01 -14.36
C GLN A 108 18.37 31.20 -13.46
N ASP A 109 17.69 32.35 -13.57
CA ASP A 109 16.56 32.72 -12.70
C ASP A 109 15.40 31.72 -12.75
N TYR A 110 15.07 31.22 -13.94
CA TYR A 110 13.95 30.28 -14.14
C TYR A 110 14.13 28.95 -13.41
N GLN A 111 15.36 28.61 -12.98
CA GLN A 111 15.60 27.38 -12.23
C GLN A 111 15.08 27.50 -10.80
N CYS A 112 14.98 28.73 -10.29
CA CYS A 112 14.56 29.01 -8.93
C CYS A 112 13.03 29.01 -8.80
N SER A 113 12.53 28.46 -7.69
CA SER A 113 11.09 28.40 -7.42
C SER A 113 10.49 29.81 -7.24
N TYR A 114 9.25 29.97 -7.71
CA TYR A 114 8.36 31.13 -7.53
C TYR A 114 8.91 32.33 -6.75
N GLY A 115 9.27 33.40 -7.47
CA GLY A 115 9.67 34.68 -6.90
C GLY A 115 11.13 34.77 -6.46
N LEU A 116 11.88 33.67 -6.53
CA LEU A 116 13.33 33.67 -6.37
C LEU A 116 14.03 33.99 -7.71
N THR A 117 15.25 34.51 -7.61
CA THR A 117 16.14 34.81 -8.73
C THR A 117 17.49 34.17 -8.46
N CYS A 118 18.23 33.85 -9.52
CA CYS A 118 19.54 33.24 -9.41
C CYS A 118 20.62 34.31 -9.23
N SER A 119 20.98 34.57 -7.98
CA SER A 119 22.01 35.55 -7.61
C SER A 119 23.24 34.83 -7.05
N ASN A 120 24.43 35.15 -7.55
CA ASN A 120 25.68 34.51 -7.13
C ASN A 120 25.66 32.98 -7.23
N SER A 121 25.00 32.44 -8.26
CA SER A 121 24.79 30.99 -8.47
C SER A 121 23.98 30.31 -7.36
N GLN A 122 23.19 31.06 -6.59
CA GLN A 122 22.23 30.53 -5.63
C GLN A 122 20.88 31.21 -5.79
N CYS A 123 19.79 30.47 -5.57
CA CYS A 123 18.46 31.05 -5.59
C CYS A 123 18.29 31.95 -4.36
N SER A 124 18.03 33.23 -4.59
CA SER A 124 17.80 34.22 -3.55
C SER A 124 16.64 35.12 -3.95
N PHE A 125 16.07 35.84 -2.99
CA PHE A 125 15.19 36.95 -3.32
C PHE A 125 15.97 37.96 -4.18
N GLY A 126 15.41 38.33 -5.33
CA GLY A 126 16.07 39.27 -6.23
C GLY A 126 16.17 40.66 -5.60
N ASN A 127 17.16 41.45 -6.02
CA ASN A 127 17.27 42.87 -5.67
C ASN A 127 16.13 43.75 -6.24
N SER A 128 15.14 43.15 -6.89
CA SER A 128 13.94 43.81 -7.39
C SER A 128 13.09 44.29 -6.22
N GLN A 129 12.89 45.61 -6.13
CA GLN A 129 12.24 46.35 -5.02
C GLN A 129 10.75 46.04 -4.77
N MET A 130 10.23 44.89 -5.18
CA MET A 130 8.90 44.45 -4.76
C MET A 130 9.10 43.32 -3.75
N PRO A 131 9.10 43.60 -2.43
CA PRO A 131 8.93 42.52 -1.47
C PRO A 131 7.65 41.78 -1.83
N LEU A 132 7.74 40.47 -2.05
CA LEU A 132 6.58 39.60 -2.18
C LEU A 132 5.72 39.82 -0.93
N SER A 133 4.61 40.53 -1.10
CA SER A 133 3.65 40.66 -0.01
C SER A 133 3.08 39.27 0.24
N CYS A 134 3.13 38.82 1.49
CA CYS A 134 2.54 37.53 1.86
C CYS A 134 1.01 37.49 1.65
N GLU A 135 0.40 38.62 1.29
CA GLU A 135 -1.05 38.77 1.09
C GLU A 135 -1.47 38.35 -0.33
N GLU A 136 -0.62 38.54 -1.34
CA GLU A 136 -0.91 38.16 -2.73
C GLU A 136 -0.54 36.69 -3.03
N ALA A 137 0.41 36.11 -2.28
CA ALA A 137 0.65 34.68 -2.29
C ALA A 137 -0.41 33.98 -1.43
N GLN A 138 -1.56 33.63 -2.04
CA GLN A 138 -2.60 32.78 -1.42
C GLN A 138 -2.05 31.44 -0.87
N GLU A 139 -0.81 31.09 -1.21
CA GLU A 139 -0.08 29.88 -0.80
C GLU A 139 1.27 30.19 -0.09
N GLY A 140 1.30 31.12 0.86
CA GLY A 140 2.43 31.24 1.81
C GLY A 140 3.78 31.68 1.23
N CYS A 141 4.75 31.91 2.11
CA CYS A 141 6.13 32.20 1.69
C CYS A 141 6.82 30.92 1.18
N PRO A 142 7.83 31.02 0.28
CA PRO A 142 8.61 29.87 -0.17
C PRO A 142 9.12 29.03 1.00
N TYR A 143 9.27 27.71 0.79
CA TYR A 143 9.76 26.80 1.82
C TYR A 143 11.10 27.28 2.41
N GLY A 144 11.25 27.21 3.73
CA GLY A 144 12.41 27.75 4.45
C GLY A 144 12.35 29.26 4.71
N THR A 145 11.22 29.92 4.43
CA THR A 145 10.96 31.31 4.80
C THR A 145 9.63 31.44 5.55
N PHE A 146 9.46 32.53 6.30
CA PHE A 146 8.24 32.85 7.05
C PHE A 146 7.78 34.26 6.71
N CYS A 147 6.48 34.52 6.88
CA CYS A 147 5.97 35.86 6.68
C CYS A 147 6.29 36.74 7.89
N ASN A 148 7.21 37.70 7.71
CA ASN A 148 7.53 38.67 8.75
C ASN A 148 6.62 39.89 8.64
N ARG A 149 5.57 39.91 9.47
CA ARG A 149 4.63 41.03 9.58
C ARG A 149 5.15 42.06 10.57
N THR A 150 6.05 42.94 10.13
CA THR A 150 6.54 44.02 10.99
C THR A 150 5.59 45.22 11.05
N ASP A 151 4.77 45.44 10.01
CA ASP A 151 3.70 46.44 9.95
C ASP A 151 2.55 45.93 9.06
N TYR A 152 1.31 46.36 9.31
CA TYR A 152 0.08 45.88 8.64
C TYR A 152 0.09 46.02 7.09
N ASN A 153 1.05 46.76 6.53
CA ASN A 153 1.17 47.03 5.10
C ASN A 153 2.49 46.56 4.49
N ASN A 154 3.33 45.82 5.24
CA ASN A 154 4.68 45.47 4.81
C ASN A 154 5.04 44.04 5.23
N ASP A 155 4.27 43.10 4.69
CA ASP A 155 4.48 41.66 4.83
C ASP A 155 5.66 41.25 3.93
N VAL A 156 6.78 40.80 4.52
CA VAL A 156 7.97 40.37 3.76
C VAL A 156 8.32 38.94 4.13
N CYS A 157 8.46 38.06 3.13
CA CYS A 157 9.02 36.72 3.34
C CYS A 157 10.47 36.82 3.79
N THR A 158 10.75 36.37 5.01
CA THR A 158 12.06 36.39 5.66
C THR A 158 12.55 34.95 5.83
N PRO A 159 13.84 34.64 5.60
CA PRO A 159 14.38 33.30 5.88
C PRO A 159 14.04 32.84 7.30
N GLN A 160 13.69 31.56 7.46
CA GLN A 160 13.56 30.95 8.78
C GLN A 160 14.90 30.99 9.49
N LEU A 161 14.84 31.22 10.79
CA LEU A 161 15.97 31.27 11.71
C LEU A 161 16.37 29.84 12.09
N ASP A 162 17.68 29.56 12.09
CA ASP A 162 18.21 28.27 12.52
C ASP A 162 18.19 28.15 14.05
N ILE A 163 18.33 26.93 14.58
CA ILE A 163 18.41 26.71 16.02
C ILE A 163 19.65 27.44 16.58
N GLY A 164 19.45 28.29 17.58
CA GLY A 164 20.49 29.13 18.17
C GLY A 164 20.48 30.58 17.68
N ASP A 165 19.71 30.91 16.64
CA ASP A 165 19.57 32.29 16.16
C ASP A 165 18.61 33.10 17.05
N ASP A 166 18.94 34.38 17.22
CA ASP A 166 18.09 35.34 17.94
C ASP A 166 16.77 35.55 17.19
N CYS A 167 15.66 35.44 17.92
CA CYS A 167 14.32 35.69 17.43
C CYS A 167 13.65 36.75 18.30
N THR A 168 12.58 37.36 17.80
CA THR A 168 11.84 38.40 18.53
C THR A 168 10.37 38.03 18.63
N MET A 169 9.81 38.08 19.84
CA MET A 169 8.36 38.02 20.02
C MET A 169 7.80 39.44 20.03
N TYR A 170 6.97 39.78 19.04
CA TYR A 170 6.26 41.06 19.03
C TYR A 170 5.13 41.03 20.08
N ASN A 171 5.27 41.87 21.10
CA ASN A 171 4.38 41.95 22.26
C ASN A 171 3.02 42.64 21.97
N THR A 172 2.62 42.74 20.71
CA THR A 172 1.47 43.56 20.27
C THR A 172 0.14 42.81 20.22
N GLY A 173 0.07 41.57 20.69
CA GLY A 173 -1.19 40.81 20.76
C GLY A 173 -1.81 40.45 19.39
N VAL A 174 -1.11 40.74 18.29
CA VAL A 174 -1.50 40.39 16.92
C VAL A 174 -0.36 39.60 16.29
N ALA A 175 -0.63 38.32 16.06
CA ALA A 175 0.19 37.35 15.34
C ALA A 175 1.68 37.33 15.70
N ILE A 176 2.02 36.41 16.60
CA ILE A 176 3.35 35.84 16.76
C ILE A 176 3.86 35.46 15.36
N SER A 177 5.14 35.63 15.04
CA SER A 177 5.69 35.16 13.75
C SER A 177 5.77 33.63 13.75
N TRP A 178 4.61 33.00 13.52
CA TRP A 178 4.49 31.55 13.34
C TRP A 178 5.45 31.14 12.22
N GLY A 179 6.35 30.20 12.54
CA GLY A 179 7.34 29.71 11.60
C GLY A 179 8.59 30.57 11.46
N ALA A 180 8.83 31.57 12.33
CA ALA A 180 10.10 32.32 12.30
C ALA A 180 11.32 31.43 12.52
N CYS A 181 11.19 30.44 13.41
CA CYS A 181 12.19 29.39 13.56
C CYS A 181 11.88 28.23 12.62
N ARG A 182 12.94 27.53 12.19
CA ARG A 182 12.83 26.35 11.33
C ARG A 182 11.94 25.26 11.93
N ASP A 183 11.25 24.50 11.08
CA ASP A 183 10.38 23.40 11.50
C ASP A 183 11.08 22.47 12.52
N GLY A 184 10.40 22.18 13.63
CA GLY A 184 10.96 21.42 14.76
C GLY A 184 11.62 22.29 15.85
N SER A 185 11.54 23.62 15.76
CA SER A 185 12.04 24.55 16.77
C SER A 185 11.04 25.67 17.07
N LEU A 186 11.20 26.34 18.21
CA LEU A 186 10.38 27.47 18.62
C LEU A 186 11.20 28.59 19.24
N CYS A 187 10.72 29.81 19.08
CA CYS A 187 11.34 31.00 19.63
C CYS A 187 11.16 31.03 21.15
N ASN A 188 12.20 30.68 21.90
CA ASN A 188 12.14 30.53 23.35
C ASN A 188 12.96 31.64 24.03
N GLN A 189 12.48 32.14 25.17
CA GLN A 189 13.18 33.18 25.92
C GLN A 189 14.49 32.62 26.52
N VAL A 190 15.60 33.33 26.32
CA VAL A 190 16.90 32.93 26.89
C VAL A 190 17.32 33.91 27.98
N GLY A 191 17.44 33.39 29.20
CA GLY A 191 17.79 34.17 30.38
C GLY A 191 16.59 34.86 31.06
N ASN A 192 16.90 35.74 32.02
CA ASN A 192 15.88 36.48 32.79
C ASN A 192 15.49 37.81 32.13
N ASP A 193 16.12 38.17 31.02
CA ASP A 193 15.79 39.39 30.29
C ASP A 193 14.56 39.13 29.42
N SER A 194 13.49 39.91 29.60
CA SER A 194 12.24 39.83 28.83
C SER A 194 12.40 40.09 27.32
N THR A 195 13.60 40.45 26.87
CA THR A 195 13.86 40.91 25.50
C THR A 195 14.68 39.95 24.63
N SER A 196 15.32 38.93 25.20
CA SER A 196 16.15 37.99 24.43
C SER A 196 15.42 36.67 24.22
N TYR A 197 15.21 36.31 22.95
CA TYR A 197 14.66 35.02 22.56
C TYR A 197 15.57 34.39 21.50
N VAL A 198 15.65 33.07 21.52
CA VAL A 198 16.47 32.27 20.61
C VAL A 198 15.66 31.08 20.12
N CYS A 199 15.80 30.74 18.84
CA CYS A 199 15.19 29.53 18.30
C CYS A 199 15.77 28.28 18.96
N THR A 200 14.92 27.55 19.68
CA THR A 200 15.28 26.37 20.48
C THR A 200 14.55 25.14 19.93
N ALA A 201 15.26 24.03 19.79
CA ALA A 201 14.64 22.78 19.36
C ALA A 201 13.54 22.32 20.33
N LEU A 202 12.49 21.70 19.81
CA LEU A 202 11.47 21.05 20.64
C LEU A 202 12.11 19.92 21.47
N TYR A 203 11.65 19.75 22.71
CA TYR A 203 12.10 18.71 23.64
C TYR A 203 13.61 18.68 23.96
N SER A 204 14.33 19.79 23.76
CA SER A 204 15.79 19.81 23.96
C SER A 204 16.24 20.44 25.28
N LEU A 205 15.33 21.02 26.07
CA LEU A 205 15.73 21.74 27.29
C LEU A 205 15.91 20.81 28.49
N GLY A 206 17.09 20.88 29.10
CA GLY A 206 17.44 20.19 30.33
C GLY A 206 16.96 20.89 31.61
N LEU A 207 17.17 20.22 32.73
CA LEU A 207 16.76 20.67 34.06
C LEU A 207 17.27 22.09 34.38
N GLY A 208 16.38 22.98 34.81
CA GLY A 208 16.69 24.35 35.22
C GLY A 208 16.79 25.37 34.07
N GLN A 209 16.63 24.94 32.82
CA GLN A 209 16.60 25.88 31.68
C GLN A 209 15.23 26.54 31.55
N THR A 210 15.21 27.83 31.24
CA THR A 210 13.97 28.60 31.05
C THR A 210 13.14 28.02 29.91
N CYS A 211 11.90 27.72 30.19
CA CYS A 211 10.92 27.19 29.25
C CYS A 211 9.71 28.13 29.20
N THR A 212 9.11 28.24 28.02
CA THR A 212 7.83 28.91 27.82
C THR A 212 6.81 27.87 27.39
N LEU A 213 5.65 27.86 28.06
CA LEU A 213 4.50 27.13 27.54
C LEU A 213 3.79 28.03 26.56
N PHE A 214 3.57 27.48 25.37
CA PHE A 214 2.82 28.17 24.34
C PHE A 214 1.35 27.81 24.49
N ASN A 215 0.53 28.81 24.82
CA ASN A 215 -0.92 28.68 24.88
C ASN A 215 -1.48 29.14 23.53
N GLU A 216 -1.70 28.20 22.61
CA GLU A 216 -2.57 28.46 21.46
C GLU A 216 -3.99 28.67 22.01
N ARG A 217 -4.47 29.93 22.03
CA ARG A 217 -5.86 30.33 22.38
C ARG A 217 -6.65 29.31 23.23
N ASP A 218 -6.57 29.46 24.55
CA ASP A 218 -7.51 28.93 25.56
C ASP A 218 -7.91 27.43 25.56
N GLU A 219 -7.34 26.55 24.74
CA GLU A 219 -7.62 25.10 24.83
C GLU A 219 -6.33 24.25 24.82
N ASN A 220 -5.90 23.90 26.04
CA ASN A 220 -4.81 22.98 26.44
C ASN A 220 -3.40 23.21 25.83
N PRO A 221 -2.37 23.47 26.66
CA PRO A 221 -0.99 23.60 26.18
C PRO A 221 -0.45 22.23 25.72
N THR A 222 -0.16 22.08 24.42
CA THR A 222 0.22 20.78 23.81
C THR A 222 1.72 20.60 23.56
N GLN A 223 2.54 21.66 23.61
CA GLN A 223 3.97 21.54 23.30
C GLN A 223 4.86 22.19 24.37
N SER A 224 5.83 21.41 24.87
CA SER A 224 6.83 21.80 25.85
C SER A 224 8.23 21.68 25.22
N THR A 225 9.08 22.68 25.44
CA THR A 225 10.51 22.63 25.07
C THR A 225 11.34 21.73 25.99
N CYS A 226 10.84 21.36 27.16
CA CYS A 226 11.55 20.50 28.11
C CYS A 226 11.71 19.07 27.59
N ASP A 227 12.89 18.48 27.84
CA ASP A 227 13.21 17.10 27.50
C ASP A 227 12.39 16.13 28.36
N ALA A 228 11.26 15.69 27.80
CA ALA A 228 10.36 14.75 28.45
C ALA A 228 11.03 13.39 28.73
N SER A 229 12.07 13.02 27.97
CA SER A 229 12.81 11.76 28.21
C SER A 229 13.57 11.78 29.54
N GLN A 230 13.87 12.97 30.08
CA GLN A 230 14.48 13.16 31.39
C GLN A 230 13.45 13.36 32.52
N GLY A 231 12.16 13.20 32.24
CA GLY A 231 11.10 13.43 33.22
C GLY A 231 10.94 14.90 33.62
N LEU A 232 11.24 15.82 32.70
CA LEU A 232 11.13 17.26 32.88
C LEU A 232 9.83 17.79 32.26
N TYR A 233 9.26 18.83 32.86
CA TYR A 233 8.11 19.55 32.31
C TYR A 233 8.25 21.06 32.51
N CYS A 234 7.53 21.83 31.70
CA CYS A 234 7.40 23.27 31.86
C CYS A 234 6.13 23.62 32.66
N PRO A 235 6.21 24.41 33.75
CA PRO A 235 5.04 24.82 34.53
C PRO A 235 4.04 25.65 33.72
N LYS A 236 2.74 25.59 34.08
CA LYS A 236 1.61 26.25 33.37
C LYS A 236 1.80 27.75 33.12
N ASP A 237 2.50 28.43 34.02
CA ASP A 237 2.75 29.88 33.94
C ASP A 237 4.08 30.22 33.23
N GLY A 238 4.67 29.25 32.52
CA GLY A 238 6.08 29.29 32.11
C GLY A 238 7.02 29.08 33.30
N GLY A 239 8.33 29.13 33.07
CA GLY A 239 9.32 29.05 34.15
C GLY A 239 10.61 28.39 33.72
N VAL A 240 11.11 27.46 34.53
CA VAL A 240 12.25 26.61 34.18
C VAL A 240 11.78 25.17 34.07
N CYS A 241 12.43 24.38 33.22
CA CYS A 241 12.21 22.95 33.15
C CYS A 241 12.48 22.33 34.51
N THR A 242 11.45 21.82 35.16
CA THR A 242 11.53 21.20 36.49
C THR A 242 11.28 19.70 36.40
N PRO A 243 11.86 18.90 37.30
CA PRO A 243 11.51 17.49 37.40
C PRO A 243 10.03 17.39 37.73
N LEU A 244 9.35 16.41 37.14
CA LEU A 244 7.99 16.06 37.53
C LEU A 244 7.92 15.93 39.07
N PRO A 245 6.96 16.62 39.74
CA PRO A 245 6.85 16.54 41.19
C PRO A 245 6.67 15.07 41.61
N ALA A 246 7.31 14.71 42.72
CA ALA A 246 7.10 13.41 43.34
C ALA A 246 5.61 13.23 43.65
N PRO A 247 5.06 12.00 43.52
CA PRO A 247 3.65 11.74 43.78
C PRO A 247 3.24 12.30 45.14
N SER A 248 2.20 13.12 45.15
CA SER A 248 1.68 13.75 46.36
C SER A 248 1.16 12.73 47.37
N ASN A 249 0.76 11.53 46.91
CA ASN A 249 0.03 10.53 47.69
C ASN A 249 -1.18 11.13 48.43
N ALA A 250 -1.68 12.27 47.97
CA ALA A 250 -2.80 12.95 48.62
C ALA A 250 -4.05 12.09 48.50
N PRO A 251 -4.87 11.98 49.55
CA PRO A 251 -6.15 11.31 49.44
C PRO A 251 -7.04 12.10 48.47
N CYS A 252 -7.68 11.38 47.55
CA CYS A 252 -8.54 11.95 46.52
C CYS A 252 -9.82 11.14 46.42
N SER A 253 -10.90 11.77 45.99
CA SER A 253 -12.11 11.07 45.58
C SER A 253 -12.05 10.76 44.09
N LEU A 254 -12.41 9.53 43.69
CA LEU A 254 -12.51 9.14 42.28
C LEU A 254 -13.48 10.01 41.48
N PHE A 255 -14.39 10.73 42.16
CA PHE A 255 -15.34 11.65 41.55
C PHE A 255 -14.81 13.09 41.42
N LYS A 256 -13.59 13.40 41.89
CA LYS A 256 -12.99 14.74 41.87
C LYS A 256 -11.50 14.69 41.57
N GLN A 257 -11.17 14.58 40.28
CA GLN A 257 -9.78 14.54 39.82
C GLN A 257 -9.01 15.85 40.07
N SER A 258 -9.70 16.96 40.32
CA SER A 258 -9.10 18.24 40.72
C SER A 258 -8.36 18.19 42.08
N GLU A 259 -8.47 17.09 42.83
CA GLU A 259 -7.78 16.89 44.11
C GLU A 259 -6.33 16.37 43.92
N CYS A 260 -5.94 15.99 42.71
CA CYS A 260 -4.59 15.55 42.35
C CYS A 260 -3.81 16.62 41.59
N ASN A 261 -2.47 16.55 41.62
CA ASN A 261 -1.64 17.40 40.77
C ASN A 261 -1.92 17.11 39.28
N PHE A 262 -1.63 18.09 38.41
CA PHE A 262 -1.94 17.98 36.97
C PHE A 262 -1.27 16.79 36.25
N ASN A 263 -0.24 16.18 36.86
CA ASN A 263 0.50 15.02 36.38
C ASN A 263 0.18 13.72 37.17
N GLU A 264 -0.84 13.74 38.02
CA GLU A 264 -1.27 12.63 38.87
C GLU A 264 -2.71 12.20 38.54
N VAL A 265 -3.01 10.93 38.78
CA VAL A 265 -4.35 10.37 38.68
C VAL A 265 -4.74 9.76 40.02
N CYS A 266 -6.00 9.91 40.40
CA CYS A 266 -6.52 9.32 41.62
C CYS A 266 -6.61 7.78 41.47
N THR A 267 -5.82 7.04 42.24
CA THR A 267 -5.78 5.57 42.23
C THR A 267 -6.41 5.00 43.49
N CYS A 268 -7.38 4.11 43.37
CA CYS A 268 -8.13 3.57 44.52
C CYS A 268 -7.24 2.65 45.39
N LEU A 269 -7.43 2.71 46.71
CA LEU A 269 -6.64 1.94 47.68
C LEU A 269 -7.01 0.45 47.73
N SER A 270 -8.26 0.12 47.42
CA SER A 270 -8.75 -1.25 47.36
C SER A 270 -9.97 -1.38 46.43
N LYS A 271 -10.25 -2.62 45.99
CA LYS A 271 -11.41 -2.95 45.16
C LYS A 271 -12.71 -2.64 45.90
N GLY A 272 -13.38 -1.54 45.53
CA GLY A 272 -14.62 -1.11 46.20
C GLY A 272 -14.58 0.32 46.74
N ASP A 273 -13.40 0.92 46.91
CA ASP A 273 -13.27 2.22 47.56
C ASP A 273 -13.50 3.40 46.61
N VAL A 274 -14.34 4.34 47.04
CA VAL A 274 -14.56 5.64 46.37
C VAL A 274 -13.48 6.68 46.67
N ASN A 275 -12.56 6.33 47.59
CA ASN A 275 -11.43 7.14 48.00
C ASN A 275 -10.14 6.46 47.51
N GLY A 276 -9.26 7.25 46.90
CA GLY A 276 -7.95 6.81 46.41
C GLY A 276 -6.83 7.71 46.90
N THR A 277 -5.64 7.48 46.36
CA THR A 277 -4.46 8.32 46.51
C THR A 277 -3.98 8.77 45.14
N CYS A 278 -3.58 10.03 45.03
CA CYS A 278 -3.00 10.57 43.80
C CYS A 278 -1.65 9.91 43.51
N SER A 279 -1.52 9.28 42.35
CA SER A 279 -0.30 8.62 41.88
C SER A 279 0.12 9.17 40.52
N VAL A 280 1.43 9.25 40.26
CA VAL A 280 1.95 9.71 38.95
C VAL A 280 1.53 8.72 37.86
N VAL A 281 1.22 9.22 36.67
CA VAL A 281 0.85 8.43 35.48
C VAL A 281 2.04 7.62 34.97
N THR A 282 2.46 6.60 35.71
CA THR A 282 3.52 5.66 35.31
C THR A 282 3.22 4.22 35.71
N THR A 283 2.25 3.97 36.59
CA THR A 283 1.87 2.61 37.04
C THR A 283 0.37 2.54 37.35
N ILE A 284 -0.40 1.79 36.57
CA ILE A 284 -1.82 1.53 36.86
C ILE A 284 -1.95 0.15 37.48
N ASN A 285 -2.43 0.09 38.73
CA ASN A 285 -2.69 -1.14 39.46
C ASN A 285 -4.08 -1.69 39.10
N SER A 286 -4.15 -2.95 38.70
CA SER A 286 -5.29 -3.57 37.98
C SER A 286 -6.54 -3.95 38.80
N GLU A 287 -6.66 -3.55 40.06
CA GLU A 287 -7.60 -4.22 40.99
C GLU A 287 -8.95 -3.51 41.27
N CYS A 288 -9.28 -2.37 40.65
CA CYS A 288 -10.36 -1.50 41.18
C CYS A 288 -11.74 -1.52 40.47
N ALA A 289 -12.06 -2.51 39.64
CA ALA A 289 -13.20 -2.40 38.71
C ALA A 289 -14.63 -2.72 39.24
N ASP A 290 -14.86 -3.18 40.48
CA ASP A 290 -16.17 -3.75 40.86
C ASP A 290 -17.05 -2.91 41.83
N ALA A 291 -16.67 -1.69 42.21
CA ALA A 291 -17.40 -0.93 43.23
C ALA A 291 -18.78 -0.42 42.77
N THR A 292 -18.92 -0.04 41.50
CA THR A 292 -20.08 0.71 40.99
C THR A 292 -21.28 -0.16 40.63
N THR A 293 -21.11 -1.47 40.45
CA THR A 293 -22.15 -2.36 39.90
C THR A 293 -22.98 -3.07 40.97
N SER A 294 -22.55 -3.08 42.24
CA SER A 294 -23.16 -3.91 43.29
C SER A 294 -24.34 -3.28 44.04
N TYR A 295 -24.65 -1.99 43.84
CA TYR A 295 -25.75 -1.33 44.57
C TYR A 295 -27.12 -1.44 43.90
N PHE A 296 -27.21 -1.91 42.65
CA PHE A 296 -28.47 -1.88 41.88
C PHE A 296 -29.16 -3.22 41.60
N ASN A 297 -28.56 -4.39 41.88
CA ASN A 297 -29.24 -5.66 41.61
C ASN A 297 -28.97 -6.70 42.70
N SER A 298 -29.91 -6.84 43.64
CA SER A 298 -30.02 -8.01 44.52
C SER A 298 -31.33 -8.72 44.22
N SER A 299 -31.28 -9.98 43.78
CA SER A 299 -32.23 -11.04 44.20
C SER A 299 -31.86 -12.43 43.64
N VAL A 300 -31.39 -13.27 44.57
CA VAL A 300 -31.63 -14.73 44.71
C VAL A 300 -30.84 -15.75 43.80
N PRO A 301 -30.13 -16.75 44.39
CA PRO A 301 -29.33 -17.83 43.74
C PRO A 301 -30.14 -19.18 43.69
N PRO A 302 -29.60 -20.42 43.51
CA PRO A 302 -28.24 -20.96 43.22
C PRO A 302 -28.23 -22.02 42.07
N SER A 303 -27.12 -22.64 41.60
CA SER A 303 -26.43 -23.76 42.25
C SER A 303 -25.43 -24.46 41.31
N ILE A 304 -24.43 -25.07 41.95
CA ILE A 304 -23.21 -25.70 41.44
C ILE A 304 -23.46 -27.20 41.19
N ALA A 305 -22.86 -27.78 40.14
CA ALA A 305 -22.50 -29.20 40.13
C ALA A 305 -21.24 -29.44 39.28
N THR A 306 -20.16 -29.75 39.98
CA THR A 306 -18.90 -30.30 39.48
C THR A 306 -18.99 -31.83 39.40
N SER A 307 -18.41 -32.46 38.37
CA SER A 307 -17.48 -33.60 38.55
C SER A 307 -16.85 -34.10 37.22
N PRO A 308 -15.64 -34.71 37.28
CA PRO A 308 -14.78 -35.00 36.12
C PRO A 308 -14.77 -36.50 35.75
N ILE A 309 -14.51 -36.85 34.48
CA ILE A 309 -14.15 -38.23 34.09
C ILE A 309 -13.00 -38.26 33.05
N LEU A 310 -11.85 -38.72 33.56
CA LEU A 310 -10.89 -39.71 33.06
C LEU A 310 -10.73 -40.02 31.55
N VAL A 311 -9.51 -39.72 31.10
CA VAL A 311 -8.59 -40.36 30.14
C VAL A 311 -8.84 -41.83 29.75
N THR A 312 -8.82 -42.16 28.44
CA THR A 312 -7.89 -43.11 27.76
C THR A 312 -8.32 -43.39 26.32
N GLY A 313 -7.36 -43.51 25.38
CA GLY A 313 -7.61 -44.12 24.06
C GLY A 313 -6.66 -43.73 22.93
N ILE A 314 -5.45 -44.31 22.92
CA ILE A 314 -4.49 -44.30 21.81
C ILE A 314 -4.94 -45.31 20.72
N THR A 315 -4.89 -44.95 19.44
CA THR A 315 -4.78 -45.87 18.26
C THR A 315 -4.43 -45.01 17.03
N ILE A 316 -3.17 -44.95 16.60
CA ILE A 316 -2.48 -45.74 15.56
C ILE A 316 -3.15 -45.71 14.17
N PHE A 317 -2.46 -45.02 13.26
CA PHE A 317 -2.62 -44.91 11.80
C PHE A 317 -2.75 -46.25 11.06
N PRO A 318 -3.31 -46.21 9.83
CA PRO A 318 -2.53 -46.75 8.72
C PRO A 318 -2.44 -45.79 7.51
N PHE A 319 -1.23 -45.78 6.96
CA PHE A 319 -0.84 -45.23 5.67
C PHE A 319 -1.66 -45.87 4.53
N VAL A 320 -2.16 -45.04 3.61
CA VAL A 320 -2.64 -45.49 2.29
C VAL A 320 -1.75 -44.90 1.21
N TYR A 321 -1.10 -45.80 0.47
CA TYR A 321 -0.35 -45.60 -0.77
C TYR A 321 -1.26 -45.07 -1.88
N TYR A 322 -0.83 -44.01 -2.60
CA TYR A 322 -1.36 -43.69 -3.93
C TYR A 322 -0.27 -43.89 -4.99
N GLN A 323 -0.55 -44.75 -5.97
CA GLN A 323 0.27 -45.04 -7.13
C GLN A 323 0.05 -43.99 -8.23
N ILE A 324 1.14 -43.53 -8.84
CA ILE A 324 1.17 -42.80 -10.10
C ILE A 324 1.50 -43.81 -11.22
N PRO A 325 0.74 -43.86 -12.33
CA PRO A 325 1.28 -44.34 -13.59
C PRO A 325 1.25 -43.23 -14.65
N PHE A 326 2.39 -42.99 -15.30
CA PHE A 326 2.54 -42.94 -16.76
C PHE A 326 3.94 -42.42 -17.11
N THR A 327 4.85 -43.33 -17.43
CA THR A 327 6.07 -43.03 -18.17
C THR A 327 6.05 -43.86 -19.44
N ILE A 328 5.87 -43.20 -20.58
CA ILE A 328 5.97 -43.82 -21.90
C ILE A 328 7.45 -44.06 -22.19
N LEU A 329 7.87 -45.32 -22.16
CA LEU A 329 9.20 -45.77 -22.58
C LEU A 329 9.20 -45.99 -24.10
N LEU A 330 9.87 -45.11 -24.84
CA LEU A 330 10.07 -45.27 -26.28
C LEU A 330 11.23 -46.25 -26.51
N VAL A 331 10.91 -47.51 -26.84
CA VAL A 331 11.89 -48.55 -27.16
C VAL A 331 12.34 -48.40 -28.61
N LEU A 332 13.57 -47.91 -28.81
CA LEU A 332 14.28 -47.98 -30.10
C LEU A 332 14.81 -49.41 -30.30
N VAL A 333 14.13 -50.19 -31.15
CA VAL A 333 14.61 -51.50 -31.60
C VAL A 333 15.60 -51.31 -32.74
N ILE A 334 16.91 -51.38 -32.45
CA ILE A 334 17.94 -51.53 -33.48
C ILE A 334 18.09 -53.04 -33.76
N ARG A 335 17.52 -53.51 -34.88
CA ARG A 335 17.79 -54.87 -35.40
C ARG A 335 19.12 -54.88 -36.15
N ALA A 336 20.18 -55.35 -35.50
CA ALA A 336 21.39 -55.78 -36.18
C ALA A 336 21.20 -57.23 -36.69
N ARG A 337 21.14 -57.43 -38.01
CA ARG A 337 21.22 -58.77 -38.62
C ARG A 337 22.70 -59.15 -38.79
N VAL A 338 23.13 -60.19 -38.08
CA VAL A 338 24.41 -60.87 -38.30
C VAL A 338 24.15 -62.10 -39.16
N ILE A 339 24.78 -62.17 -40.33
CA ILE A 339 24.80 -63.36 -41.19
C ILE A 339 26.15 -64.06 -40.98
N PRO A 340 26.19 -65.37 -40.63
CA PRO A 340 27.43 -66.10 -40.51
C PRO A 340 27.79 -66.80 -41.82
N THR A 341 29.03 -66.68 -42.27
CA THR A 341 29.62 -67.62 -43.24
C THR A 341 30.98 -68.10 -42.76
N HIS A 342 31.10 -69.43 -42.71
CA HIS A 342 32.26 -70.20 -42.30
C HIS A 342 33.33 -70.30 -43.41
N HIS A 343 34.57 -70.51 -42.94
CA HIS A 343 35.71 -71.22 -43.54
C HIS A 343 36.84 -70.49 -44.29
N HIS A 344 38.05 -70.79 -43.77
CA HIS A 344 39.37 -70.96 -44.37
C HIS A 344 40.31 -69.76 -44.63
N GLN A 345 41.34 -69.72 -43.78
CA GLN A 345 42.77 -69.46 -44.02
C GLN A 345 43.27 -68.10 -44.54
N SER A 346 44.29 -67.65 -43.80
CA SER A 346 45.47 -66.91 -44.24
C SER A 346 45.44 -65.38 -44.16
N SER A 347 46.60 -64.88 -43.73
CA SER A 347 46.97 -63.53 -43.35
C SER A 347 46.80 -62.47 -44.45
N ARG A 348 46.29 -61.30 -44.08
CA ARG A 348 46.89 -59.94 -44.24
C ARG A 348 45.80 -58.86 -44.12
N GLY A 349 46.19 -57.70 -43.57
CA GLY A 349 45.29 -56.67 -43.05
C GLY A 349 44.31 -56.07 -44.05
N PHE A 350 43.13 -55.71 -43.54
CA PHE A 350 42.12 -54.94 -44.25
C PHE A 350 41.59 -53.81 -43.36
N LYS A 351 41.74 -52.56 -43.83
CA LYS A 351 41.11 -51.37 -43.27
C LYS A 351 39.64 -51.36 -43.69
N PHE A 352 38.70 -51.32 -42.74
CA PHE A 352 37.30 -51.05 -43.02
C PHE A 352 37.05 -49.54 -43.00
N LYS A 353 36.67 -48.98 -44.15
CA LYS A 353 36.12 -47.63 -44.29
C LYS A 353 34.59 -47.78 -44.31
N SER A 354 33.93 -47.44 -43.21
CA SER A 354 32.46 -47.47 -43.10
C SER A 354 31.90 -46.11 -43.52
N SER A 355 31.39 -46.01 -44.75
CA SER A 355 30.59 -44.88 -45.22
C SER A 355 29.14 -45.12 -44.81
N ILE A 356 28.64 -44.41 -43.81
CA ILE A 356 27.20 -44.39 -43.48
C ILE A 356 26.56 -43.33 -44.39
N SER A 357 25.95 -43.77 -45.49
CA SER A 357 25.05 -42.93 -46.28
C SER A 357 23.68 -42.89 -45.59
N LEU A 358 23.49 -41.95 -44.67
CA LEU A 358 22.16 -41.59 -44.19
C LEU A 358 21.41 -40.94 -45.35
N SER A 359 20.46 -41.67 -45.93
CA SER A 359 19.57 -41.17 -46.98
C SER A 359 18.81 -39.96 -46.46
N SER A 360 18.92 -38.83 -47.17
CA SER A 360 18.32 -37.54 -46.84
C SER A 360 16.79 -37.58 -46.68
N SER A 361 16.11 -38.61 -47.20
CA SER A 361 14.66 -38.78 -47.09
C SER A 361 14.17 -39.02 -45.65
N SER A 362 14.95 -39.68 -44.80
CA SER A 362 14.55 -39.93 -43.41
C SER A 362 14.62 -38.69 -42.52
N PHE A 363 15.41 -37.68 -42.89
CA PHE A 363 15.54 -36.46 -42.08
C PHE A 363 14.32 -35.54 -42.22
N TRP A 364 13.75 -35.47 -43.43
CA TRP A 364 12.54 -34.69 -43.70
C TRP A 364 11.31 -35.23 -42.98
N SER A 365 11.15 -36.56 -42.93
CA SER A 365 10.04 -37.18 -42.18
C SER A 365 10.13 -36.89 -40.68
N TYR A 366 11.32 -36.84 -40.10
CA TYR A 366 11.49 -36.51 -38.67
C TYR A 366 11.19 -35.04 -38.39
N GLN A 367 11.61 -34.10 -39.26
CA GLN A 367 11.28 -32.69 -39.06
C GLN A 367 9.77 -32.40 -39.19
N VAL A 368 9.09 -33.06 -40.12
CA VAL A 368 7.63 -32.89 -40.28
C VAL A 368 6.87 -33.44 -39.07
N ILE A 369 7.26 -34.61 -38.55
CA ILE A 369 6.66 -35.17 -37.34
C ILE A 369 6.94 -34.27 -36.13
N TYR A 370 8.17 -33.77 -36.00
CA TYR A 370 8.53 -32.87 -34.90
C TYR A 370 7.76 -31.55 -34.98
N CYS A 371 7.62 -30.96 -36.16
CA CYS A 371 6.87 -29.74 -36.39
C CYS A 371 5.37 -29.94 -36.12
N TYR A 372 4.78 -31.07 -36.57
CA TYR A 372 3.40 -31.41 -36.26
C TYR A 372 3.17 -31.58 -34.75
N PHE A 373 4.07 -32.30 -34.06
CA PHE A 373 3.99 -32.49 -32.62
C PHE A 373 4.13 -31.15 -31.87
N TYR A 374 5.01 -30.26 -32.34
CA TYR A 374 5.22 -28.93 -31.79
C TYR A 374 4.01 -28.01 -32.00
N CYS A 375 3.41 -28.01 -33.19
CA CYS A 375 2.18 -27.26 -33.47
C CYS A 375 1.00 -27.78 -32.62
N THR A 376 0.88 -29.09 -32.40
CA THR A 376 -0.15 -29.62 -31.50
C THR A 376 0.12 -29.33 -30.02
N LEU A 377 1.39 -29.24 -29.60
CA LEU A 377 1.75 -28.85 -28.23
C LEU A 377 1.48 -27.37 -27.97
N ILE A 378 1.79 -26.48 -28.92
CA ILE A 378 1.51 -25.04 -28.81
C ILE A 378 0.00 -24.78 -28.83
N ASN A 379 -0.76 -25.47 -29.69
CA ASN A 379 -2.22 -25.31 -29.73
C ASN A 379 -2.93 -25.86 -28.49
N ASN A 380 -2.32 -26.82 -27.78
CA ASN A 380 -2.86 -27.35 -26.51
C ASN A 380 -2.27 -26.65 -25.28
N SER A 381 -1.25 -25.80 -25.42
CA SER A 381 -0.66 -25.02 -24.32
C SER A 381 -1.23 -23.62 -24.20
N VAL A 382 -2.26 -23.28 -24.98
CA VAL A 382 -3.18 -22.20 -24.59
C VAL A 382 -3.94 -22.76 -23.38
N GLN A 383 -3.32 -22.62 -22.21
CA GLN A 383 -3.96 -22.87 -20.93
C GLN A 383 -5.23 -22.02 -20.94
N GLY A 384 -6.39 -22.67 -21.10
CA GLY A 384 -7.65 -22.04 -20.75
C GLY A 384 -7.51 -21.62 -19.29
N ASP A 385 -7.73 -20.33 -19.02
CA ASP A 385 -7.66 -19.74 -17.69
C ASP A 385 -8.27 -20.72 -16.67
N THR A 386 -7.38 -21.33 -15.88
CA THR A 386 -7.79 -22.32 -14.89
C THR A 386 -8.58 -21.58 -13.85
N CYS A 387 -9.84 -21.98 -13.68
CA CYS A 387 -10.66 -21.30 -12.71
C CYS A 387 -10.23 -21.58 -11.28
N PRO A 388 -10.18 -20.53 -10.45
CA PRO A 388 -9.59 -20.61 -9.12
C PRO A 388 -10.39 -21.48 -8.13
N SER A 389 -11.62 -21.86 -8.47
CA SER A 389 -12.48 -22.68 -7.61
C SER A 389 -12.64 -24.11 -8.15
N ILE A 390 -12.36 -25.08 -7.27
CA ILE A 390 -12.41 -26.53 -7.52
C ILE A 390 -13.85 -27.01 -7.85
N ASN A 391 -14.87 -26.18 -7.57
CA ASN A 391 -16.30 -26.51 -7.75
C ASN A 391 -17.07 -25.51 -8.64
N ALA A 392 -16.46 -24.44 -9.14
CA ALA A 392 -17.12 -23.51 -10.04
C ALA A 392 -17.08 -24.03 -11.48
N GLN A 393 -18.23 -24.14 -12.13
CA GLN A 393 -18.26 -24.27 -13.59
C GLN A 393 -17.87 -22.92 -14.16
N CYS A 394 -16.69 -22.86 -14.77
CA CYS A 394 -16.30 -21.67 -15.47
C CYS A 394 -16.88 -21.62 -16.85
N ILE A 395 -17.64 -20.56 -17.03
CA ILE A 395 -18.44 -20.32 -18.20
C ILE A 395 -17.66 -19.33 -19.07
N GLN A 396 -17.56 -19.66 -20.34
CA GLN A 396 -16.87 -18.85 -21.32
C GLN A 396 -17.73 -17.63 -21.70
N VAL A 397 -17.08 -16.59 -22.21
CA VAL A 397 -17.78 -15.45 -22.80
C VAL A 397 -18.80 -15.92 -23.84
N GLY A 398 -20.03 -15.41 -23.75
CA GLY A 398 -21.15 -15.72 -24.65
C GLY A 398 -22.04 -16.87 -24.16
N GLU A 399 -21.63 -17.62 -23.14
CA GLU A 399 -22.46 -18.66 -22.54
C GLU A 399 -23.42 -18.08 -21.48
N ARG A 400 -24.50 -18.81 -21.23
CA ARG A 400 -25.53 -18.42 -20.27
C ARG A 400 -25.01 -18.61 -18.83
N CYS A 401 -25.21 -17.59 -18.01
CA CYS A 401 -24.89 -17.60 -16.59
C CYS A 401 -26.15 -17.30 -15.77
N GLU A 402 -26.18 -17.75 -14.53
CA GLU A 402 -27.26 -17.42 -13.58
C GLU A 402 -26.64 -16.66 -12.40
N LEU A 403 -27.17 -15.46 -12.11
CA LEU A 403 -26.61 -14.54 -11.10
C LEU A 403 -26.57 -15.14 -9.68
N ASN A 404 -27.44 -16.12 -9.41
CA ASN A 404 -27.51 -16.83 -8.13
C ASN A 404 -26.94 -18.26 -8.21
N SER A 405 -26.16 -18.57 -9.25
CA SER A 405 -25.57 -19.90 -9.42
C SER A 405 -24.08 -19.91 -9.10
N THR A 406 -23.53 -21.10 -8.95
CA THR A 406 -22.10 -21.36 -8.73
C THR A 406 -21.25 -21.16 -9.98
N GLN A 407 -21.86 -20.69 -11.07
CA GLN A 407 -21.23 -20.45 -12.35
C GLN A 407 -20.48 -19.13 -12.32
N ILE A 408 -19.18 -19.17 -12.62
CA ILE A 408 -18.33 -17.97 -12.67
C ILE A 408 -17.97 -17.71 -14.13
N CYS A 409 -18.22 -16.49 -14.59
CA CYS A 409 -17.79 -16.04 -15.90
C CYS A 409 -16.26 -15.83 -15.88
N SER A 410 -15.50 -16.62 -16.64
CA SER A 410 -14.03 -16.49 -16.66
C SER A 410 -13.63 -15.19 -17.35
N SER A 411 -12.86 -14.34 -16.68
CA SER A 411 -12.40 -13.03 -17.19
C SER A 411 -13.54 -12.17 -17.79
N SER A 412 -14.75 -12.34 -17.27
CA SER A 412 -15.99 -11.72 -17.74
C SER A 412 -16.98 -11.57 -16.59
N PHE A 413 -18.11 -10.90 -16.82
CA PHE A 413 -19.18 -10.74 -15.83
C PHE A 413 -20.50 -11.29 -16.36
N CYS A 414 -21.40 -11.69 -15.47
CA CYS A 414 -22.73 -12.15 -15.86
C CYS A 414 -23.65 -10.95 -16.14
N ALA A 415 -23.80 -10.58 -17.41
CA ALA A 415 -24.67 -9.47 -17.79
C ALA A 415 -26.14 -9.93 -17.78
N PRO A 416 -27.03 -9.35 -16.93
CA PRO A 416 -28.42 -9.76 -16.86
C PRO A 416 -29.12 -9.57 -18.20
N SER A 417 -29.95 -10.54 -18.60
CA SER A 417 -30.81 -10.38 -19.77
C SER A 417 -31.90 -9.36 -19.46
N SER A 418 -32.21 -8.47 -20.40
CA SER A 418 -33.26 -7.43 -20.25
C SER A 418 -34.64 -7.97 -19.87
N ASN A 419 -34.89 -9.26 -20.06
CA ASN A 419 -36.17 -9.92 -19.77
C ASN A 419 -36.17 -10.80 -18.50
N SER A 420 -35.03 -10.96 -17.81
CA SER A 420 -34.98 -11.74 -16.57
C SER A 420 -33.86 -11.25 -15.65
N SER A 421 -34.19 -10.99 -14.39
CA SER A 421 -33.24 -10.54 -13.38
C SER A 421 -32.29 -11.63 -12.87
N LEU A 422 -32.47 -12.89 -13.27
CA LEU A 422 -31.72 -14.03 -12.71
C LEU A 422 -30.82 -14.74 -13.74
N ILE A 423 -31.14 -14.63 -15.03
CA ILE A 423 -30.38 -15.26 -16.11
C ILE A 423 -29.70 -14.18 -16.93
N GLY A 424 -28.39 -14.32 -17.08
CA GLY A 424 -27.54 -13.46 -17.88
C GLY A 424 -26.74 -14.22 -18.94
N THR A 425 -25.84 -13.49 -19.58
CA THR A 425 -24.82 -14.05 -20.48
C THR A 425 -23.45 -13.54 -20.04
N CYS A 426 -22.46 -14.42 -19.95
CA CYS A 426 -21.10 -14.01 -19.64
C CYS A 426 -20.59 -13.05 -20.71
N THR A 427 -20.31 -11.81 -20.32
CA THR A 427 -19.91 -10.72 -21.21
C THR A 427 -18.53 -10.24 -20.80
N THR A 428 -17.64 -10.04 -21.77
CA THR A 428 -16.30 -9.51 -21.50
C THR A 428 -16.40 -8.18 -20.77
N PHE A 429 -15.53 -7.99 -19.77
CA PHE A 429 -15.33 -6.68 -19.18
C PHE A 429 -14.94 -5.64 -20.24
N ILE A 430 -15.36 -4.39 -20.04
CA ILE A 430 -14.90 -3.29 -20.88
C ILE A 430 -13.48 -2.91 -20.47
N GLN A 431 -12.57 -2.96 -21.42
CA GLN A 431 -11.17 -2.58 -21.24
C GLN A 431 -11.01 -1.07 -21.00
N GLU A 432 -9.83 -0.66 -20.54
CA GLU A 432 -9.51 0.75 -20.32
C GLU A 432 -9.77 1.61 -21.58
N ASN A 433 -10.37 2.77 -21.35
CA ASN A 433 -10.93 3.71 -22.34
C ASN A 433 -12.07 3.18 -23.21
N GLY A 434 -12.55 1.96 -23.00
CA GLY A 434 -13.75 1.46 -23.66
C GLY A 434 -15.00 2.18 -23.17
N ARG A 435 -15.98 2.38 -24.06
CA ARG A 435 -17.25 3.03 -23.70
C ARG A 435 -18.06 2.19 -22.72
N CYS A 436 -18.46 2.78 -21.61
CA CYS A 436 -19.36 2.21 -20.63
C CYS A 436 -20.65 3.04 -20.52
N GLY A 437 -21.76 2.35 -20.26
CA GLY A 437 -23.05 2.99 -20.01
C GLY A 437 -23.31 3.19 -18.51
N THR A 438 -24.35 3.95 -18.18
CA THR A 438 -24.73 4.22 -16.80
C THR A 438 -25.43 3.05 -16.09
N SER A 439 -25.85 1.99 -16.78
CA SER A 439 -26.75 0.99 -16.17
C SER A 439 -26.30 -0.46 -16.11
N ASP A 440 -25.51 -1.04 -17.04
CA ASP A 440 -25.35 -2.51 -17.03
C ASP A 440 -23.99 -3.04 -17.51
N LEU A 441 -23.05 -2.15 -17.85
CA LEU A 441 -21.76 -2.57 -18.40
C LEU A 441 -20.64 -2.33 -17.39
N ILE A 442 -20.01 -3.43 -16.99
CA ILE A 442 -18.99 -3.44 -15.94
C ILE A 442 -17.62 -3.31 -16.59
N CYS A 443 -16.88 -2.29 -16.14
CA CYS A 443 -15.48 -2.11 -16.52
C CYS A 443 -14.62 -3.25 -15.98
N ASN A 444 -13.45 -3.46 -16.58
CA ASN A 444 -12.48 -4.43 -16.07
C ASN A 444 -12.16 -4.15 -14.58
N PRO A 445 -12.00 -5.16 -13.71
CA PRO A 445 -11.60 -4.96 -12.32
C PRO A 445 -10.48 -3.93 -12.14
N GLY A 446 -10.69 -3.00 -11.20
CA GLY A 446 -9.80 -1.84 -10.97
C GLY A 446 -10.10 -0.61 -11.82
N LEU A 447 -11.00 -0.70 -12.81
CA LEU A 447 -11.51 0.41 -13.60
C LEU A 447 -12.92 0.82 -13.14
N SER A 448 -13.24 2.10 -13.30
CA SER A 448 -14.55 2.67 -13.02
C SER A 448 -15.11 3.34 -14.28
N CYS A 449 -16.43 3.33 -14.45
CA CYS A 449 -17.06 4.06 -15.53
C CYS A 449 -17.13 5.55 -15.19
N ASN A 450 -16.25 6.37 -15.80
CA ASN A 450 -16.23 7.81 -15.60
C ASN A 450 -16.27 8.54 -16.95
N GLY A 451 -17.15 9.52 -17.08
CA GLY A 451 -17.35 10.24 -18.35
C GLY A 451 -17.79 9.34 -19.52
N GLY A 452 -18.43 8.19 -19.24
CA GLY A 452 -18.84 7.21 -20.25
C GLY A 452 -17.72 6.32 -20.78
N ASN A 453 -16.52 6.35 -20.18
CA ASN A 453 -15.42 5.44 -20.48
C ASN A 453 -14.94 4.72 -19.22
N CYS A 454 -14.47 3.48 -19.39
CA CYS A 454 -13.83 2.74 -18.32
C CYS A 454 -12.42 3.27 -18.11
N VAL A 455 -12.18 3.96 -17.01
CA VAL A 455 -10.87 4.54 -16.70
C VAL A 455 -10.47 4.18 -15.28
N GLN A 456 -9.18 4.25 -15.02
CA GLN A 456 -8.66 4.13 -13.67
C GLN A 456 -9.02 5.38 -12.86
N THR A 457 -9.84 5.23 -11.82
CA THR A 457 -10.20 6.34 -10.93
C THR A 457 -9.69 6.11 -9.52
N ASP A 458 -9.52 7.20 -8.79
CA ASP A 458 -9.31 7.23 -7.34
C ASP A 458 -8.10 6.41 -6.85
N TYR A 459 -7.01 6.38 -7.61
CA TYR A 459 -5.85 5.54 -7.32
C TYR A 459 -4.59 6.33 -6.91
N LEU A 460 -4.51 7.62 -7.27
CA LEU A 460 -3.40 8.49 -6.91
C LEU A 460 -3.63 9.12 -5.53
N GLN A 461 -2.60 9.12 -4.69
CA GLN A 461 -2.60 9.76 -3.37
C GLN A 461 -2.02 11.19 -3.43
N THR A 462 -2.10 11.92 -2.31
CA THR A 462 -1.57 13.29 -2.22
C THR A 462 -0.10 13.36 -2.61
N GLY A 463 0.24 14.33 -3.48
CA GLY A 463 1.59 14.57 -3.99
C GLY A 463 1.95 13.79 -5.25
N GLU A 464 1.17 12.77 -5.65
CA GLU A 464 1.43 12.04 -6.89
C GLU A 464 0.99 12.84 -8.11
N ARG A 465 1.76 12.72 -9.20
CA ARG A 465 1.47 13.42 -10.46
C ARG A 465 0.21 12.89 -11.11
N CYS A 466 -0.65 13.79 -11.53
CA CYS A 466 -1.93 13.47 -12.16
C CYS A 466 -2.08 14.28 -13.45
N THR A 467 -2.89 13.76 -14.36
CA THR A 467 -3.27 14.41 -15.62
C THR A 467 -4.75 14.72 -15.67
N GLN A 468 -5.56 14.01 -14.90
CA GLN A 468 -7.01 14.13 -14.85
C GLN A 468 -7.48 14.08 -13.39
N ALA A 469 -8.50 14.87 -13.07
CA ALA A 469 -9.04 14.98 -11.71
C ALA A 469 -9.47 13.63 -11.12
N TYR A 470 -10.06 12.75 -11.93
CA TYR A 470 -10.56 11.46 -11.48
C TYR A 470 -9.47 10.45 -11.09
N GLN A 471 -8.20 10.69 -11.47
CA GLN A 471 -7.10 9.80 -11.09
C GLN A 471 -6.77 9.96 -9.61
N CYS A 472 -6.91 11.19 -9.10
CA CYS A 472 -6.73 11.50 -7.69
C CYS A 472 -7.83 10.83 -6.87
N SER A 473 -7.44 10.23 -5.76
CA SER A 473 -8.37 9.69 -4.78
C SER A 473 -9.37 10.78 -4.34
N LYS A 474 -10.64 10.42 -4.27
CA LYS A 474 -11.73 11.23 -3.73
C LYS A 474 -11.31 12.25 -2.64
N GLY A 475 -11.67 13.53 -2.81
CA GLY A 475 -11.26 14.63 -1.93
C GLY A 475 -9.98 15.36 -2.36
N LEU A 476 -9.27 14.84 -3.37
CA LEU A 476 -8.12 15.50 -3.99
C LEU A 476 -8.49 16.08 -5.36
N SER A 477 -7.90 17.22 -5.74
CA SER A 477 -7.93 17.77 -7.10
C SER A 477 -6.64 17.43 -7.81
N CYS A 478 -6.73 17.34 -9.14
CA CYS A 478 -5.55 17.35 -9.97
C CYS A 478 -5.17 18.77 -10.40
N GLY A 479 -4.06 19.28 -9.87
CA GLY A 479 -3.38 20.51 -10.33
C GLY A 479 -2.04 20.23 -10.99
N GLY A 480 -1.86 19.04 -11.58
CA GLY A 480 -0.56 18.50 -12.01
C GLY A 480 0.04 17.52 -10.99
N ALA A 481 -0.31 17.69 -9.72
CA ALA A 481 -0.23 16.67 -8.68
C ALA A 481 -1.54 16.64 -7.90
N CYS A 482 -1.84 15.51 -7.28
CA CYS A 482 -3.02 15.36 -6.45
C CYS A 482 -2.84 16.15 -5.15
N SER A 483 -3.67 17.16 -4.93
CA SER A 483 -3.64 18.01 -3.73
C SER A 483 -5.02 18.07 -3.10
N LEU A 484 -5.08 18.33 -1.80
CA LEU A 484 -6.34 18.48 -1.08
C LEU A 484 -7.09 19.73 -1.56
N ILE A 485 -8.37 19.59 -1.91
CA ILE A 485 -9.24 20.72 -2.24
C ILE A 485 -9.84 21.27 -0.95
N GLY A 486 -9.04 21.99 -0.16
CA GLY A 486 -9.48 22.55 1.10
C GLY A 486 -9.67 21.50 2.20
N GLU A 487 -10.88 21.38 2.72
CA GLU A 487 -11.21 20.50 3.86
C GLU A 487 -11.31 19.03 3.44
N CYS A 488 -10.88 18.11 4.31
CA CYS A 488 -11.05 16.69 4.05
C CYS A 488 -12.54 16.30 4.11
N SER A 489 -13.05 15.60 3.11
CA SER A 489 -14.47 15.24 3.05
C SER A 489 -14.80 14.10 4.02
N ILE A 490 -15.86 14.24 4.82
CA ILE A 490 -16.35 13.24 5.79
C ILE A 490 -16.72 11.90 5.14
N ASN A 491 -17.00 11.89 3.83
CA ASN A 491 -17.42 10.69 3.10
C ASN A 491 -16.25 10.03 2.37
N GLU A 492 -15.23 10.82 2.03
CA GLU A 492 -14.14 10.39 1.16
C GLU A 492 -12.85 10.16 1.94
N ARG A 493 -12.65 10.90 3.03
CA ARG A 493 -11.71 10.63 4.13
C ARG A 493 -10.26 10.43 3.69
N VAL A 494 -9.88 10.97 2.53
CA VAL A 494 -8.52 10.83 2.04
C VAL A 494 -7.67 11.99 2.55
N CYS A 495 -6.76 11.67 3.45
CA CYS A 495 -5.65 12.52 3.82
C CYS A 495 -4.36 11.93 3.28
N ALA A 496 -3.31 12.77 3.18
CA ALA A 496 -1.97 12.30 2.87
C ALA A 496 -1.52 11.19 3.83
N PHE A 497 -0.59 10.35 3.41
CA PHE A 497 0.02 9.34 4.27
C PHE A 497 0.46 9.93 5.62
N GLY A 498 0.20 9.20 6.71
CA GLY A 498 0.53 9.66 8.06
C GLY A 498 -0.41 10.73 8.61
N LYS A 499 -1.52 11.03 7.93
CA LYS A 499 -2.57 11.95 8.38
C LYS A 499 -3.94 11.26 8.36
N PHE A 500 -4.85 11.76 9.18
CA PHE A 500 -6.26 11.36 9.22
C PHE A 500 -7.16 12.59 9.10
N CYS A 501 -8.41 12.40 8.67
CA CYS A 501 -9.37 13.49 8.57
C CYS A 501 -9.96 13.78 9.95
N ASN A 502 -9.52 14.85 10.59
CA ASN A 502 -10.03 15.31 11.87
C ASN A 502 -11.34 16.08 11.67
N THR A 503 -12.43 15.47 12.15
CA THR A 503 -13.79 15.98 12.02
C THR A 503 -14.36 16.49 13.36
N THR A 504 -13.53 16.74 14.38
CA THR A 504 -14.00 17.27 15.67
C THR A 504 -14.27 18.77 15.62
N GLY A 505 -13.64 19.49 14.69
CA GLY A 505 -13.88 20.90 14.43
C GLY A 505 -15.09 21.16 13.54
N ARG A 506 -15.41 22.45 13.33
CA ARG A 506 -16.38 22.89 12.30
C ARG A 506 -15.87 22.71 10.88
N ILE A 507 -14.55 22.59 10.74
CA ILE A 507 -13.78 22.50 9.51
C ILE A 507 -13.07 21.14 9.59
N ASN A 508 -13.21 20.32 8.56
CA ASN A 508 -12.53 19.04 8.51
C ASN A 508 -11.10 19.24 8.02
N ILE A 509 -10.12 18.97 8.88
CA ILE A 509 -8.70 19.18 8.58
C ILE A 509 -7.93 17.86 8.58
N CYS A 510 -6.94 17.72 7.70
CA CYS A 510 -6.04 16.58 7.77
C CYS A 510 -5.03 16.78 8.90
N SER A 511 -5.24 16.10 10.03
CA SER A 511 -4.33 16.12 11.18
C SER A 511 -3.34 14.96 11.09
N PRO A 512 -2.11 15.08 11.64
CA PRO A 512 -1.20 13.95 11.79
C PRO A 512 -1.86 12.78 12.51
N GLN A 513 -1.57 11.54 12.10
CA GLN A 513 -1.97 10.36 12.86
C GLN A 513 -1.41 10.42 14.28
N LEU A 514 -2.20 9.92 15.23
CA LEU A 514 -1.81 9.78 16.62
C LEU A 514 -0.70 8.71 16.75
N MET A 515 -0.02 8.64 17.89
CA MET A 515 0.91 7.55 18.19
C MET A 515 0.19 6.38 18.87
N VAL A 516 0.77 5.18 18.81
CA VAL A 516 0.28 4.04 19.61
C VAL A 516 0.38 4.40 21.09
N GLY A 517 -0.74 4.30 21.81
CA GLY A 517 -0.88 4.71 23.20
C GLY A 517 -1.67 6.00 23.41
N ASP A 518 -1.77 6.86 22.39
CA ASP A 518 -2.48 8.13 22.47
C ASP A 518 -4.00 7.94 22.59
N ASP A 519 -4.66 8.90 23.25
CA ASP A 519 -6.11 8.96 23.39
C ASP A 519 -6.76 9.32 22.05
N CYS A 520 -7.66 8.46 21.58
CA CYS A 520 -8.41 8.63 20.35
C CYS A 520 -9.94 8.69 20.60
N THR A 521 -10.37 8.95 21.84
CA THR A 521 -11.77 8.94 22.29
C THR A 521 -12.67 9.85 21.46
N LEU A 522 -12.20 11.06 21.15
CA LEU A 522 -12.94 12.05 20.35
C LEU A 522 -13.20 11.59 18.90
N PHE A 523 -12.49 10.55 18.45
CA PHE A 523 -12.52 10.02 17.08
C PHE A 523 -13.05 8.58 17.02
N SER A 524 -13.48 8.01 18.15
CA SER A 524 -13.88 6.59 18.27
C SER A 524 -14.99 6.19 17.29
N TRP A 525 -15.93 7.10 17.00
CA TRP A 525 -17.00 6.88 16.01
C TRP A 525 -16.49 6.81 14.56
N SER A 526 -15.28 7.32 14.29
CA SER A 526 -14.67 7.35 12.96
C SER A 526 -13.95 6.05 12.59
N ALA A 527 -13.49 5.28 13.57
CA ALA A 527 -12.73 4.04 13.37
C ALA A 527 -13.53 2.98 12.59
N THR A 528 -14.85 2.92 12.77
CA THR A 528 -15.74 1.98 12.04
C THR A 528 -15.93 2.32 10.56
N LYS A 529 -15.46 3.48 10.10
CA LYS A 529 -15.68 3.99 8.73
C LYS A 529 -14.36 4.36 8.03
N GLY A 530 -13.28 3.65 8.33
CA GLY A 530 -12.01 3.73 7.58
C GLY A 530 -11.20 5.01 7.76
N ASN A 531 -11.51 5.83 8.76
CA ASN A 531 -10.70 7.01 9.13
C ASN A 531 -10.26 6.87 10.58
N ASP A 532 -9.41 5.86 10.78
CA ASP A 532 -8.79 5.63 12.07
C ASP A 532 -7.72 6.71 12.29
N PRO A 533 -7.79 7.49 13.39
CA PRO A 533 -6.73 8.45 13.72
C PRO A 533 -5.40 7.76 14.06
N CYS A 534 -5.43 6.45 14.30
CA CYS A 534 -4.26 5.66 14.67
C CYS A 534 -3.42 5.26 13.44
N PRO A 535 -2.12 5.01 13.65
CA PRO A 535 -1.20 4.69 12.57
C PRO A 535 -1.47 3.29 11.99
N TYR A 536 -1.04 3.04 10.76
CA TYR A 536 -1.18 1.72 10.13
C TYR A 536 -0.62 0.59 11.01
N GLY A 537 -1.38 -0.49 11.13
CA GLY A 537 -1.05 -1.59 12.05
C GLY A 537 -1.52 -1.36 13.48
N SER A 538 -2.34 -0.34 13.73
CA SER A 538 -3.03 -0.10 15.00
C SER A 538 -4.46 0.38 14.75
N ILE A 539 -5.32 0.27 15.75
CA ILE A 539 -6.69 0.77 15.70
C ILE A 539 -7.08 1.54 16.95
N CYS A 540 -8.05 2.44 16.84
CA CYS A 540 -8.62 3.16 17.97
C CYS A 540 -9.46 2.23 18.85
N ASN A 541 -8.81 1.63 19.84
CA ASN A 541 -9.35 0.54 20.64
C ASN A 541 -9.87 1.02 21.99
N GLN A 542 -11.06 0.56 22.37
CA GLN A 542 -11.65 0.92 23.63
C GLN A 542 -10.88 0.29 24.78
N TYR A 543 -10.50 1.09 25.78
CA TYR A 543 -9.82 0.58 26.98
C TYR A 543 -10.61 0.85 28.27
N SER A 544 -11.54 1.82 28.27
CA SER A 544 -12.50 2.07 29.35
C SER A 544 -13.94 1.91 28.85
N SER A 545 -14.99 2.30 29.60
CA SER A 545 -16.37 2.31 29.08
C SER A 545 -16.63 3.45 28.09
N THR A 546 -15.84 4.51 28.15
CA THR A 546 -16.02 5.73 27.37
C THR A 546 -14.80 6.08 26.53
N ASP A 547 -13.63 5.56 26.90
CA ASP A 547 -12.35 6.04 26.39
C ASP A 547 -11.69 5.02 25.47
N TYR A 548 -11.03 5.54 24.46
CA TYR A 548 -10.37 4.80 23.40
C TYR A 548 -8.93 5.27 23.27
N ARG A 549 -8.03 4.33 22.94
CA ARG A 549 -6.62 4.62 22.70
C ARG A 549 -6.12 3.89 21.48
N CYS A 550 -5.16 4.48 20.78
CA CYS A 550 -4.50 3.81 19.68
C CYS A 550 -3.76 2.57 20.17
N THR A 551 -4.17 1.40 19.71
CA THR A 551 -3.65 0.10 20.15
C THR A 551 -3.18 -0.68 18.95
N ALA A 552 -1.94 -1.18 19.01
CA ALA A 552 -1.38 -2.02 17.96
C ALA A 552 -2.24 -3.26 17.71
N LEU A 553 -2.39 -3.65 16.45
CA LEU A 553 -3.06 -4.89 16.06
C LEU A 553 -2.35 -6.09 16.71
N TYR A 554 -3.14 -7.07 17.14
CA TYR A 554 -2.67 -8.33 17.72
C TYR A 554 -1.76 -8.22 18.96
N SER A 555 -1.88 -7.13 19.74
CA SER A 555 -1.02 -6.84 20.90
C SER A 555 -1.67 -7.12 22.27
N GLN A 556 -2.99 -7.20 22.35
CA GLN A 556 -3.73 -7.32 23.61
C GLN A 556 -3.79 -8.77 24.11
N GLY A 557 -3.55 -8.96 25.41
CA GLY A 557 -3.63 -10.26 26.08
C GLY A 557 -5.03 -10.62 26.56
N VAL A 558 -5.18 -11.80 27.19
CA VAL A 558 -6.46 -12.29 27.74
C VAL A 558 -7.08 -11.27 28.71
N GLY A 559 -8.39 -11.07 28.63
CA GLY A 559 -9.15 -10.22 29.55
C GLY A 559 -9.06 -8.72 29.26
N GLN A 560 -8.20 -8.30 28.32
CA GLN A 560 -8.12 -6.90 27.90
C GLN A 560 -9.29 -6.54 26.99
N LYS A 561 -9.74 -5.28 27.06
CA LYS A 561 -10.77 -4.78 26.17
C LYS A 561 -10.28 -4.70 24.73
N CYS A 562 -11.17 -5.02 23.81
CA CYS A 562 -10.93 -4.93 22.39
C CYS A 562 -12.16 -4.34 21.69
N THR A 563 -11.94 -3.54 20.66
CA THR A 563 -13.00 -3.09 19.76
C THR A 563 -13.01 -4.04 18.58
N ALA A 564 -13.89 -5.05 18.56
CA ALA A 564 -14.06 -5.81 17.33
C ALA A 564 -14.99 -5.06 16.40
N ASN A 565 -14.52 -4.84 15.17
CA ASN A 565 -15.41 -5.01 14.05
C ASN A 565 -15.62 -6.54 13.92
N PRO A 566 -16.76 -7.10 14.36
CA PRO A 566 -16.94 -8.56 14.47
C PRO A 566 -16.72 -9.31 13.16
N ASN A 567 -16.71 -8.60 12.02
CA ASN A 567 -16.61 -9.17 10.69
C ASN A 567 -15.24 -9.00 10.03
N ASP A 568 -14.28 -8.26 10.64
CA ASP A 568 -12.95 -8.05 10.04
C ASP A 568 -11.83 -8.61 10.95
N PRO A 569 -11.38 -9.85 10.69
CA PRO A 569 -10.29 -10.47 11.45
C PRO A 569 -8.94 -9.78 11.23
N ALA A 570 -8.76 -9.05 10.13
CA ALA A 570 -7.54 -8.29 9.86
C ALA A 570 -7.41 -7.08 10.81
N GLN A 571 -8.48 -6.72 11.54
CA GLN A 571 -8.51 -5.55 12.43
C GLN A 571 -8.68 -5.91 13.91
N SER A 572 -8.18 -7.07 14.36
CA SER A 572 -8.21 -7.43 15.78
C SER A 572 -7.04 -6.84 16.57
N THR A 573 -7.30 -6.32 17.77
CA THR A 573 -6.24 -6.01 18.75
C THR A 573 -5.79 -7.21 19.58
N CYS A 574 -6.55 -8.31 19.60
CA CYS A 574 -6.23 -9.47 20.44
C CYS A 574 -5.08 -10.32 19.89
N SER A 575 -4.21 -10.80 20.77
CA SER A 575 -3.00 -11.52 20.39
C SER A 575 -3.31 -12.92 19.85
N VAL A 576 -3.31 -13.05 18.53
CA VAL A 576 -3.57 -14.33 17.84
C VAL A 576 -2.46 -15.35 18.09
N SER A 577 -1.24 -14.92 18.42
CA SER A 577 -0.15 -15.81 18.83
C SER A 577 -0.43 -16.52 20.16
N GLN A 578 -1.32 -15.96 20.98
CA GLN A 578 -1.83 -16.57 22.21
C GLN A 578 -3.14 -17.33 21.98
N GLY A 579 -3.61 -17.46 20.73
CA GLY A 579 -4.89 -18.08 20.39
C GLY A 579 -6.08 -17.26 20.88
N LEU A 580 -5.97 -15.92 20.85
CA LEU A 580 -7.01 -15.03 21.32
C LEU A 580 -7.78 -14.39 20.17
N TYR A 581 -9.05 -14.10 20.44
CA TYR A 581 -9.95 -13.33 19.58
C TYR A 581 -10.72 -12.32 20.40
N CYS A 582 -11.31 -11.32 19.73
CA CYS A 582 -12.12 -10.33 20.41
C CYS A 582 -13.56 -10.84 20.57
N ASN A 583 -13.91 -11.30 21.77
CA ASN A 583 -15.26 -11.78 22.06
C ASN A 583 -16.17 -10.59 22.34
N ASN A 584 -16.99 -10.23 21.35
CA ASN A 584 -18.04 -9.23 21.46
C ASN A 584 -19.26 -9.85 22.14
N GLY A 585 -19.36 -9.76 23.47
CA GLY A 585 -20.53 -10.19 24.25
C GLY A 585 -21.82 -9.38 23.99
N GLY A 586 -22.05 -8.91 22.76
CA GLY A 586 -23.26 -8.20 22.32
C GLY A 586 -23.30 -6.69 22.61
N ALA A 587 -22.36 -6.13 23.35
CA ALA A 587 -22.45 -4.75 23.89
C ALA A 587 -21.44 -3.74 23.32
N GLY A 588 -20.97 -3.92 22.08
CA GLY A 588 -20.09 -2.95 21.38
C GLY A 588 -18.64 -2.88 21.88
N SER A 589 -18.35 -3.38 23.09
CA SER A 589 -17.00 -3.59 23.61
C SER A 589 -16.74 -5.08 23.78
N GLY A 590 -15.71 -5.60 23.12
CA GLY A 590 -15.29 -6.98 23.29
C GLY A 590 -14.21 -7.13 24.36
N ILE A 591 -13.96 -8.37 24.75
CA ILE A 591 -12.83 -8.75 25.61
C ILE A 591 -12.02 -9.80 24.87
N CYS A 592 -10.69 -9.69 24.90
CA CYS A 592 -9.83 -10.72 24.35
C CYS A 592 -10.00 -12.02 25.14
N ALA A 593 -10.53 -13.04 24.47
CA ALA A 593 -10.78 -14.37 25.03
C ALA A 593 -10.07 -15.42 24.18
N SER A 594 -9.86 -16.60 24.75
CA SER A 594 -9.35 -17.74 23.97
C SER A 594 -10.38 -18.19 22.96
N ILE A 595 -9.94 -18.44 21.72
CA ILE A 595 -10.78 -18.98 20.65
C ILE A 595 -11.50 -20.24 21.16
N PRO A 596 -12.84 -20.31 21.13
CA PRO A 596 -13.55 -21.46 21.65
C PRO A 596 -13.23 -22.70 20.82
N SER A 597 -13.38 -23.86 21.45
CA SER A 597 -13.35 -25.11 20.69
C SER A 597 -14.56 -25.14 19.75
N PRO A 598 -14.39 -25.59 18.48
CA PRO A 598 -15.50 -25.70 17.55
C PRO A 598 -16.65 -26.47 18.18
N SER A 599 -17.85 -25.91 18.14
CA SER A 599 -19.09 -26.50 18.59
C SER A 599 -19.37 -27.80 17.84
N ASN A 600 -18.86 -27.91 16.60
CA ASN A 600 -19.12 -29.02 15.67
C ASN A 600 -20.63 -29.25 15.48
N ALA A 601 -21.46 -28.24 15.78
CA ALA A 601 -22.89 -28.30 15.58
C ALA A 601 -23.18 -28.47 14.09
N SER A 602 -24.22 -29.25 13.78
CA SER A 602 -24.73 -29.30 12.41
C SER A 602 -25.32 -27.93 12.10
N CYS A 603 -24.94 -27.38 10.96
CA CYS A 603 -25.42 -26.08 10.49
C CYS A 603 -25.93 -26.23 9.06
N ALA A 604 -26.93 -25.42 8.70
CA ALA A 604 -27.23 -25.16 7.30
C ALA A 604 -26.54 -23.85 6.90
N THR A 605 -26.62 -22.83 7.74
CA THR A 605 -26.11 -21.49 7.47
C THR A 605 -25.10 -21.06 8.53
N ASP A 606 -24.34 -20.00 8.26
CA ASP A 606 -23.45 -19.37 9.26
C ASP A 606 -24.24 -18.89 10.49
N ASN A 607 -25.55 -18.61 10.36
CA ASN A 607 -26.42 -18.22 11.47
C ASN A 607 -26.71 -19.36 12.47
N ASP A 608 -26.50 -20.62 12.08
CA ASP A 608 -26.65 -21.77 12.97
C ASP A 608 -25.40 -21.98 13.84
N CYS A 609 -24.31 -21.28 13.52
CA CYS A 609 -23.04 -21.33 14.22
C CYS A 609 -22.90 -20.17 15.21
N ASN A 610 -21.97 -20.31 16.15
CA ASN A 610 -21.62 -19.18 17.00
C ASN A 610 -20.99 -18.06 16.15
N ILE A 611 -20.97 -16.82 16.66
CA ILE A 611 -20.46 -15.65 15.93
C ILE A 611 -19.00 -15.77 15.48
N ASP A 612 -18.24 -16.67 16.10
CA ASP A 612 -16.84 -17.00 15.83
C ASP A 612 -16.65 -18.32 15.08
N GLU A 613 -17.73 -18.83 14.50
CA GLU A 613 -17.77 -20.05 13.71
C GLU A 613 -18.44 -19.79 12.36
N THR A 614 -18.03 -20.53 11.35
CA THR A 614 -18.65 -20.57 10.03
C THR A 614 -19.11 -21.99 9.75
N CYS A 615 -20.16 -22.12 8.96
CA CYS A 615 -20.69 -23.41 8.56
C CYS A 615 -19.87 -24.02 7.41
N ASP A 616 -19.03 -25.00 7.73
CA ASP A 616 -18.32 -25.79 6.73
C ASP A 616 -19.27 -26.80 6.06
N CYS A 617 -19.83 -26.41 4.92
CA CYS A 617 -20.71 -27.22 4.08
C CYS A 617 -19.97 -28.12 3.06
N SER A 618 -18.65 -28.32 3.19
CA SER A 618 -17.85 -29.10 2.22
C SER A 618 -18.37 -30.53 1.99
N ASN A 619 -19.16 -31.07 2.92
CA ASN A 619 -19.67 -32.46 2.88
C ASN A 619 -21.19 -32.57 2.63
N GLY A 620 -21.87 -31.51 2.19
CA GLY A 620 -23.29 -31.56 1.82
C GLY A 620 -24.11 -30.33 2.27
N PRO A 621 -25.45 -30.39 2.15
CA PRO A 621 -26.35 -29.28 2.49
C PRO A 621 -26.46 -29.00 4.00
N HIS A 622 -25.91 -29.89 4.83
CA HIS A 622 -25.73 -29.68 6.26
C HIS A 622 -24.24 -29.74 6.54
N GLY A 623 -23.66 -28.59 6.87
CA GLY A 623 -22.28 -28.45 7.26
C GLY A 623 -22.04 -28.70 8.74
N LYS A 624 -20.81 -28.43 9.17
CA LYS A 624 -20.46 -28.36 10.59
C LYS A 624 -19.91 -26.99 10.92
N CYS A 625 -20.29 -26.46 12.06
CA CYS A 625 -19.69 -25.24 12.58
C CYS A 625 -18.21 -25.49 12.90
N VAL A 626 -17.36 -24.79 12.17
CA VAL A 626 -15.91 -24.74 12.39
C VAL A 626 -15.55 -23.33 12.81
N VAL A 627 -14.59 -23.20 13.72
CA VAL A 627 -14.06 -21.87 14.09
C VAL A 627 -13.56 -21.18 12.83
N VAL A 628 -13.88 -19.90 12.67
CA VAL A 628 -13.54 -19.25 11.41
C VAL A 628 -12.03 -19.15 11.22
N SER A 629 -11.56 -19.66 10.07
CA SER A 629 -10.14 -19.90 9.82
C SER A 629 -9.28 -18.64 9.83
N TYR A 630 -9.87 -17.45 9.69
CA TYR A 630 -9.13 -16.19 9.62
C TYR A 630 -8.45 -15.80 10.93
N ILE A 631 -8.87 -16.31 12.09
CA ILE A 631 -8.28 -15.95 13.39
C ILE A 631 -7.05 -16.82 13.64
N ASN A 632 -6.11 -16.79 12.71
CA ASN A 632 -4.88 -17.57 12.76
C ASN A 632 -3.65 -16.65 12.69
N THR A 633 -2.52 -17.19 13.13
CA THR A 633 -1.25 -16.45 13.17
C THR A 633 -0.74 -16.06 11.78
N GLN A 634 -1.14 -16.76 10.72
CA GLN A 634 -0.78 -16.43 9.33
C GLN A 634 -1.49 -15.16 8.87
N CYS A 635 -2.80 -15.04 9.11
CA CYS A 635 -3.57 -13.82 8.83
C CYS A 635 -2.98 -12.61 9.57
N ALA A 636 -2.69 -12.76 10.87
CA ALA A 636 -2.07 -11.71 11.66
C ALA A 636 -0.71 -11.28 11.09
N THR A 637 0.14 -12.26 10.73
CA THR A 637 1.47 -11.99 10.16
C THR A 637 1.37 -11.32 8.78
N ALA A 638 0.48 -11.79 7.92
CA ALA A 638 0.27 -11.22 6.59
C ALA A 638 -0.25 -9.78 6.68
N THR A 639 -1.22 -9.55 7.55
CA THR A 639 -1.81 -8.22 7.81
C THR A 639 -0.76 -7.24 8.32
N LEU A 640 0.02 -7.61 9.34
CA LEU A 640 1.11 -6.77 9.85
C LEU A 640 2.17 -6.50 8.79
N SER A 641 2.49 -7.50 7.95
CA SER A 641 3.42 -7.31 6.83
C SER A 641 2.89 -6.34 5.78
N TYR A 642 1.58 -6.34 5.52
CA TYR A 642 0.95 -5.40 4.59
C TYR A 642 1.01 -3.97 5.13
N TYR A 643 0.56 -3.73 6.36
CA TYR A 643 0.63 -2.39 6.96
C TYR A 643 2.06 -1.87 7.09
N LYS A 644 3.02 -2.73 7.46
CA LYS A 644 4.44 -2.36 7.46
C LYS A 644 4.93 -1.95 6.06
N CYS A 645 4.47 -2.65 5.01
CA CYS A 645 4.80 -2.27 3.64
C CYS A 645 4.23 -0.90 3.28
N LEU A 646 2.97 -0.62 3.62
CA LEU A 646 2.35 0.69 3.38
C LEU A 646 3.14 1.80 4.07
N THR A 647 3.51 1.60 5.34
CA THR A 647 4.31 2.56 6.10
C THR A 647 5.68 2.80 5.47
N ASN A 648 6.39 1.75 5.07
CA ASN A 648 7.73 1.86 4.48
C ASN A 648 7.74 2.55 3.11
N ASN A 649 6.64 2.45 2.35
CA ASN A 649 6.52 3.06 1.02
C ASN A 649 5.68 4.35 1.03
N HIS A 650 5.31 4.85 2.22
CA HIS A 650 4.44 6.02 2.38
C HIS A 650 3.14 5.93 1.56
N CYS A 651 2.54 4.75 1.47
CA CYS A 651 1.30 4.54 0.72
C CYS A 651 0.08 4.69 1.63
N ALA A 652 -0.90 5.50 1.20
CA ALA A 652 -2.22 5.60 1.82
C ALA A 652 -3.21 4.62 1.14
N PRO A 653 -4.16 4.03 1.87
CA PRO A 653 -5.27 3.30 1.28
C PRO A 653 -6.17 4.31 0.59
N VAL A 654 -6.28 4.17 -0.72
CA VAL A 654 -7.20 4.94 -1.55
C VAL A 654 -8.49 4.13 -1.78
N PRO A 655 -9.63 4.75 -2.12
CA PRO A 655 -10.89 4.02 -2.30
C PRO A 655 -10.77 2.88 -3.33
N ASN A 656 -10.01 3.10 -4.39
CA ASN A 656 -9.69 2.08 -5.40
C ASN A 656 -8.26 1.55 -5.21
N TYR A 657 -7.91 1.15 -3.97
CA TYR A 657 -6.57 0.62 -3.65
C TYR A 657 -6.23 -0.68 -4.42
N LEU A 658 -7.22 -1.30 -5.05
CA LEU A 658 -7.09 -2.49 -5.90
C LEU A 658 -6.66 -2.16 -7.32
N ASN A 659 -6.70 -0.88 -7.68
CA ASN A 659 -6.13 -0.40 -8.93
C ASN A 659 -4.62 -0.65 -8.93
N LEU A 660 -4.12 -1.33 -9.96
CA LEU A 660 -2.72 -1.72 -10.14
C LEU A 660 -1.74 -0.53 -10.13
N ASN A 661 -2.23 0.67 -10.48
CA ASN A 661 -1.42 1.89 -10.49
C ASN A 661 -1.46 2.66 -9.17
N SER A 662 -2.25 2.24 -8.18
CA SER A 662 -2.20 2.83 -6.83
C SER A 662 -0.86 2.54 -6.15
N CYS A 663 -0.39 3.44 -5.29
CA CYS A 663 0.83 3.23 -4.49
C CYS A 663 0.77 1.89 -3.72
N ALA A 664 -0.37 1.60 -3.10
CA ALA A 664 -0.59 0.39 -2.32
C ALA A 664 -0.49 -0.88 -3.18
N ALA A 665 -1.19 -0.95 -4.32
CA ALA A 665 -1.10 -2.12 -5.19
C ALA A 665 0.30 -2.30 -5.79
N LYS A 666 0.90 -1.19 -6.27
CA LYS A 666 2.22 -1.21 -6.91
C LYS A 666 3.33 -1.68 -5.98
N ASN A 667 3.35 -1.20 -4.74
CA ASN A 667 4.45 -1.47 -3.81
C ASN A 667 4.15 -2.58 -2.80
N CYS A 668 2.86 -2.80 -2.49
CA CYS A 668 2.41 -3.66 -1.40
C CYS A 668 1.34 -4.67 -1.81
N GLY A 669 1.03 -4.80 -3.11
CA GLY A 669 0.01 -5.70 -3.63
C GLY A 669 0.27 -7.18 -3.31
N ASP A 670 1.53 -7.62 -3.28
CA ASP A 670 1.89 -8.99 -2.89
C ASP A 670 1.53 -9.28 -1.43
N LYS A 671 1.81 -8.34 -0.52
CA LYS A 671 1.47 -8.45 0.90
C LYS A 671 -0.03 -8.37 1.10
N TRP A 672 -0.70 -7.50 0.36
CA TRP A 672 -2.16 -7.44 0.39
C TRP A 672 -2.78 -8.77 -0.03
N CYS A 673 -2.29 -9.37 -1.11
CA CYS A 673 -2.76 -10.68 -1.57
C CYS A 673 -2.54 -11.79 -0.55
N ARG A 674 -1.39 -11.79 0.13
CA ARG A 674 -1.16 -12.72 1.24
C ARG A 674 -2.14 -12.51 2.38
N THR A 675 -2.51 -11.26 2.69
CA THR A 675 -3.55 -10.95 3.68
C THR A 675 -4.90 -11.49 3.24
N GLN A 676 -5.28 -11.27 1.97
CA GLN A 676 -6.53 -11.80 1.43
C GLN A 676 -6.59 -13.34 1.49
N ASN A 677 -5.53 -14.00 1.03
CA ASN A 677 -5.45 -15.44 1.04
C ASN A 677 -5.44 -15.99 2.48
N SER A 678 -4.65 -15.40 3.39
CA SER A 678 -4.48 -15.93 4.75
C SER A 678 -5.64 -15.62 5.69
N CYS A 679 -6.29 -14.48 5.52
CA CYS A 679 -7.43 -14.07 6.34
C CYS A 679 -8.72 -14.57 5.71
N TYR A 680 -9.04 -14.14 4.50
CA TYR A 680 -10.36 -14.35 3.94
C TYR A 680 -10.53 -15.69 3.22
N ASN A 681 -9.44 -16.45 3.02
CA ASN A 681 -9.46 -17.81 2.46
C ASN A 681 -10.46 -17.94 1.29
N GLN A 682 -10.38 -17.01 0.33
CA GLN A 682 -11.30 -17.03 -0.83
C GLN A 682 -11.17 -18.32 -1.67
N GLU A 683 -10.10 -19.09 -1.49
CA GLU A 683 -9.92 -20.41 -2.10
C GLU A 683 -10.75 -21.54 -1.45
N ILE A 684 -11.38 -21.32 -0.27
CA ILE A 684 -12.00 -22.41 0.52
C ILE A 684 -13.52 -22.27 0.70
N LYS A 685 -14.15 -21.15 0.35
CA LYS A 685 -15.61 -21.16 0.15
C LYS A 685 -15.88 -21.52 -1.31
N PRO A 686 -16.11 -22.82 -1.68
CA PRO A 686 -16.62 -23.10 -3.01
C PRO A 686 -17.87 -22.23 -3.20
N PRO A 687 -18.07 -21.58 -4.35
CA PRO A 687 -19.29 -20.85 -4.60
C PRO A 687 -20.43 -21.83 -4.39
N GLY A 688 -21.22 -21.61 -3.33
CA GLY A 688 -22.18 -22.58 -2.78
C GLY A 688 -21.93 -23.08 -1.33
N SER A 689 -20.88 -22.64 -0.61
CA SER A 689 -20.68 -23.01 0.81
C SER A 689 -21.32 -22.05 1.81
N GLU A 690 -21.85 -20.91 1.37
CA GLU A 690 -22.96 -20.30 2.07
C GLU A 690 -24.23 -21.00 1.57
N CYS A 691 -25.08 -21.47 2.49
CA CYS A 691 -26.31 -22.15 2.07
C CYS A 691 -27.14 -21.30 1.10
N TRP A 692 -26.97 -19.96 1.09
CA TRP A 692 -27.36 -19.03 0.01
C TRP A 692 -26.20 -18.06 -0.25
N ALA A 693 -25.74 -17.93 -1.50
CA ALA A 693 -24.57 -17.12 -1.85
C ALA A 693 -24.92 -15.64 -2.05
N ASP A 694 -24.32 -14.74 -1.28
CA ASP A 694 -24.15 -13.34 -1.66
C ASP A 694 -22.79 -13.19 -2.37
N THR A 695 -22.83 -13.12 -3.70
CA THR A 695 -21.66 -12.99 -4.56
C THR A 695 -21.25 -11.53 -4.74
N ASP A 696 -20.54 -10.95 -3.77
CA ASP A 696 -19.78 -9.71 -3.98
C ASP A 696 -18.39 -10.03 -4.55
N ILE A 697 -18.37 -10.61 -5.76
CA ILE A 697 -17.15 -10.79 -6.57
C ILE A 697 -17.10 -9.64 -7.58
N PHE A 698 -16.89 -8.41 -7.11
CA PHE A 698 -16.67 -7.29 -8.00
C PHE A 698 -15.38 -6.55 -7.65
N ASN A 699 -14.46 -6.57 -8.61
CA ASN A 699 -13.30 -5.69 -8.75
C ASN A 699 -12.07 -5.92 -7.84
N SER A 700 -11.79 -7.14 -7.37
CA SER A 700 -10.53 -7.40 -6.65
C SER A 700 -9.34 -7.64 -7.59
N LEU A 701 -8.18 -7.12 -7.20
CA LEU A 701 -6.86 -7.50 -7.70
C LEU A 701 -6.79 -9.04 -7.74
N VAL A 702 -6.52 -9.61 -8.92
CA VAL A 702 -6.36 -11.07 -9.05
C VAL A 702 -5.08 -11.46 -8.33
N CYS A 703 -5.22 -11.94 -7.11
CA CYS A 703 -4.10 -12.47 -6.36
C CYS A 703 -3.64 -13.76 -7.02
N PRO A 704 -2.37 -13.86 -7.44
CA PRO A 704 -1.82 -15.13 -7.88
C PRO A 704 -2.03 -16.13 -6.75
N THR A 705 -2.76 -17.21 -7.01
CA THR A 705 -2.76 -18.37 -6.13
C THR A 705 -1.30 -18.77 -5.97
N ASP A 706 -0.79 -18.86 -4.74
CA ASP A 706 0.60 -19.21 -4.45
C ASP A 706 0.88 -20.64 -4.95
N GLN A 707 1.12 -20.80 -6.27
CA GLN A 707 1.71 -22.00 -6.81
C GLN A 707 3.10 -22.08 -6.20
N SER A 708 3.28 -23.14 -5.42
CA SER A 708 4.39 -23.42 -4.54
C SER A 708 5.73 -23.32 -5.28
N SER A 709 6.23 -22.10 -5.45
CA SER A 709 7.56 -21.82 -5.98
C SER A 709 8.52 -21.95 -4.80
N SER A 710 8.93 -23.19 -4.56
CA SER A 710 9.97 -23.60 -3.63
C SER A 710 11.32 -23.02 -4.05
N SER A 711 11.51 -21.72 -3.82
CA SER A 711 12.77 -21.00 -3.97
C SER A 711 13.10 -20.31 -2.65
N SER A 712 13.58 -21.10 -1.70
CA SER A 712 14.06 -20.60 -0.40
C SER A 712 15.37 -19.82 -0.59
N SER A 713 15.31 -18.49 -0.66
CA SER A 713 16.46 -17.62 -0.42
C SER A 713 16.38 -17.05 0.99
N SER A 714 17.12 -17.66 1.91
CA SER A 714 17.32 -17.20 3.28
C SER A 714 18.11 -15.88 3.30
N MET A 715 17.47 -14.78 3.69
CA MET A 715 18.18 -13.59 4.17
C MET A 715 18.30 -13.68 5.69
N ASN A 716 19.52 -13.93 6.16
CA ASN A 716 19.92 -13.68 7.55
C ASN A 716 20.32 -12.20 7.64
N ASP A 717 19.53 -11.40 8.37
CA ASP A 717 19.97 -10.10 8.87
C ASP A 717 20.62 -10.29 10.25
N THR A 718 21.92 -10.02 10.33
CA THR A 718 22.65 -9.86 11.59
C THR A 718 23.45 -8.57 11.48
N SER A 719 23.01 -7.53 12.17
CA SER A 719 23.70 -6.25 12.25
C SER A 719 24.83 -6.32 13.29
N SER A 720 26.05 -6.05 12.86
CA SER A 720 27.19 -5.70 13.71
C SER A 720 28.06 -4.72 12.92
N GLY A 721 28.25 -3.53 13.46
CA GLY A 721 28.96 -2.45 12.79
C GLY A 721 30.47 -2.64 12.72
N SER A 722 31.12 -1.88 11.83
CA SER A 722 32.33 -1.07 12.06
C SER A 722 33.03 -0.70 10.74
N ASN A 723 33.31 0.59 10.58
CA ASN A 723 34.25 1.28 9.68
C ASN A 723 35.27 0.44 8.89
N SER A 724 35.44 0.74 7.59
CA SER A 724 36.74 1.16 7.02
C SER A 724 36.65 1.58 5.55
N ASN A 725 37.38 2.66 5.22
CA ASN A 725 37.66 3.19 3.89
C ASN A 725 38.31 2.14 2.95
N SER A 726 37.78 2.00 1.73
CA SER A 726 38.63 1.73 0.56
C SER A 726 38.01 2.28 -0.73
N THR A 727 38.78 3.11 -1.40
CA THR A 727 38.59 3.58 -2.78
C THR A 727 38.95 2.47 -3.75
N GLU A 728 37.95 1.90 -4.44
CA GLU A 728 38.15 1.17 -5.71
C GLU A 728 37.16 1.65 -6.77
N PRO A 729 37.57 1.75 -8.05
CA PRO A 729 36.76 2.32 -9.11
C PRO A 729 35.74 1.31 -9.64
N SER A 730 34.48 1.73 -9.69
CA SER A 730 33.39 1.00 -10.29
C SER A 730 33.57 0.91 -11.82
N LEU A 731 33.73 -0.32 -12.31
CA LEU A 731 33.63 -0.63 -13.73
C LEU A 731 32.16 -0.52 -14.18
N SER A 732 31.99 0.10 -15.33
CA SER A 732 30.77 0.71 -15.85
C SER A 732 29.74 -0.27 -16.43
N SER A 733 28.50 0.19 -16.41
CA SER A 733 27.22 -0.38 -16.87
C SER A 733 27.10 -0.64 -18.39
N SER A 734 28.20 -0.79 -19.12
CA SER A 734 28.20 -0.85 -20.59
C SER A 734 27.96 -2.24 -21.19
N LEU A 735 27.86 -3.30 -20.38
CA LEU A 735 27.66 -4.69 -20.84
C LEU A 735 26.18 -5.11 -20.95
N SER A 736 25.22 -4.27 -20.56
CA SER A 736 23.77 -4.59 -20.66
C SER A 736 23.14 -4.18 -22.00
N SER A 737 23.92 -3.67 -22.96
CA SER A 737 23.40 -3.32 -24.28
C SER A 737 23.14 -4.58 -25.12
N PRO A 738 21.89 -4.84 -25.55
CA PRO A 738 21.55 -6.02 -26.37
C PRO A 738 22.35 -6.08 -27.68
N THR A 739 22.84 -4.94 -28.17
CA THR A 739 23.69 -4.82 -29.36
C THR A 739 25.06 -5.47 -29.19
N ILE A 740 25.67 -5.38 -28.00
CA ILE A 740 26.98 -5.98 -27.72
C ILE A 740 26.86 -7.50 -27.62
N LEU A 741 25.78 -8.00 -27.03
CA LEU A 741 25.49 -9.44 -26.96
C LEU A 741 25.27 -10.05 -28.36
N VAL A 742 24.53 -9.36 -29.23
CA VAL A 742 24.31 -9.78 -30.63
C VAL A 742 25.62 -9.81 -31.41
N LEU A 743 26.49 -8.81 -31.23
CA LEU A 743 27.81 -8.78 -31.87
C LEU A 743 28.69 -9.95 -31.40
N PHE A 744 28.68 -10.26 -30.11
CA PHE A 744 29.44 -11.37 -29.54
C PHE A 744 28.95 -12.73 -30.07
N LEU A 745 27.63 -12.91 -30.17
CA LEU A 745 27.02 -14.12 -30.73
C LEU A 745 27.31 -14.28 -32.23
N LEU A 746 27.35 -13.18 -32.99
CA LEU A 746 27.76 -13.18 -34.40
C LEU A 746 29.21 -13.61 -34.57
N ILE A 747 30.11 -13.13 -33.72
CA ILE A 747 31.54 -13.51 -33.74
C ILE A 747 31.69 -15.00 -33.40
N VAL A 748 31.00 -15.50 -32.37
CA VAL A 748 31.04 -16.92 -31.99
C VAL A 748 30.47 -17.81 -33.10
N SER A 749 29.41 -17.37 -33.77
CA SER A 749 28.82 -18.08 -34.92
C SER A 749 29.78 -18.13 -36.12
N LEU A 750 30.43 -17.00 -36.45
CA LEU A 750 31.43 -16.93 -37.52
C LEU A 750 32.66 -17.80 -37.24
N VAL A 751 33.17 -17.79 -36.01
CA VAL A 751 34.30 -18.63 -35.60
C VAL A 751 33.93 -20.11 -35.65
N SER A 752 32.70 -20.47 -35.27
CA SER A 752 32.19 -21.85 -35.34
C SER A 752 31.89 -22.32 -36.78
N PHE A 753 31.72 -21.40 -37.72
CA PHE A 753 31.52 -21.71 -39.13
C PHE A 753 32.83 -21.84 -39.90
N LEU A 754 33.89 -21.17 -39.43
CA LEU A 754 35.24 -21.21 -40.01
C LEU A 754 36.10 -22.37 -39.49
N TYR A 755 35.72 -22.99 -38.36
CA TYR A 755 36.30 -24.23 -37.82
C TYR A 755 35.43 -25.44 -38.18
#